data_AF-R0GKJ7-F1
#
_entry.id   AF-R0GKJ7-F1
#
_cell.length_a   1.000
_cell.length_b   1.000
_cell.length_c   1.000
_cell.angle_alpha   90.00
_cell.angle_beta   90.00
_cell.angle_gamma   90.00
#
_symmetry.space_group_name_H-M   'P 1'
#
loop_
_entity.id
_entity.type
_entity.pdbx_description
1 polymer ?
#
loop_
_entity_poly.entity_id
_entity_poly.type
_entity_poly.pdbx_seq_one_letter_code
_entity_poly.pdbx_strand_id
1 'polypeptide(L)'
;MESSFQDFDESAQLYKDATNLIANGNHIKALEIFEDLIFVLRHAKDSSILHRDQGQIFLALAKRAEDPNVKFAYRLGSVECFENAEQLGSVMYSKKCLSKAREGLLFTNPSNSDLKERDNKNKGMMILIDKAQFIIAESKTSSTNKRELTDWESKKSPEPLKNEFKGLRSYWVGLDVNIKRDFMKVSIANLISFLEGVRHYKEGLVALKQVLASAREDSIWTFWMCRALCSIKFSSAEECKNHFEQEHAADFKLSSEKDMVKRIGKDWARKISVGSWEPVDAVAAVEMIKNQLTDVKAFASKNGWSKEWPLAADEERTRLLREIKLLLVSFCDLRILSCSIRDWVMGYPVKHLKKLEVSEQNLVDYHLVETPQSICFLECHELSQILGFLKTIKCGRDDGTDLVCRAVDSIVARTRVKEKIDFDPQFSYLLLDRRLLKSKNTQFDDEGTINVFDPNVHYAKAQAHGDDIISWLTEYNSVDKTFLRPIREHDFGIWVAVLKAVQFTCRTLGTKYSKKVQVSNYNAALTAVENICTSEDERRRNLPEDQWSIYASLLCDSCEERVPESSLPTKSFLCAVRDVLEGASHPRFNFPDLGDCLNLIRERKSLSSSNGFKILLIDNSRISLLDNLTRLSAFDNRTYILQLLKPFLLNEIVNMESKAKSDAAEADLLIEVEKEKPQSKKKKNNKSKKKTSTSMSSPLDKTAEHEPFMNLRPESTSASLETAEEDYMVPVDALASEMGRLETLSQTEIQVEATKEDPDMHNMPGEEDSQSDTESAPEKNAVRYNSVYDMTLKALLNIKALKEDLMNQPLHDHLEEQVPSALRNLFAAFVSEVINNERVYSCLLSGLLASQEEVLSMSSDAAMVVVTILDFWRCWKYPERESLVTRLFTVPDNKRMSCGKCRRITNYPEQSSYGIVMPADTIRALKCALGDIKFVDILKVIRKGYKMLCDSKTGGCGKRNYVHHIISRCPPIFTIVLEWEKSATENEISETVQALDWEIDISRLYEEGIEPNTNYRLVSMVGCSEVEHICLAYEKNQWVNLRRECLAGEDVGDWKNVVRFCGERKVRPEILFYEAA
;
A
#
# COMPACT_ATOMS: atom_id res chain seq x y z
N MET A 1 -46.34 13.41 5.34
CA MET A 1 -45.16 12.87 4.65
C MET A 1 -44.66 13.87 3.61
N GLU A 2 -45.52 14.73 3.07
CA GLU A 2 -45.12 15.85 2.18
C GLU A 2 -44.79 17.19 2.89
N SER A 3 -45.07 17.36 4.18
CA SER A 3 -45.07 18.65 4.89
C SER A 3 -43.69 19.20 5.31
N SER A 4 -42.60 18.81 4.65
CA SER A 4 -41.22 19.22 4.98
C SER A 4 -40.40 19.70 3.77
N PHE A 5 -41.01 19.77 2.58
CA PHE A 5 -40.40 20.32 1.37
C PHE A 5 -41.22 21.48 0.76
N GLN A 6 -42.18 22.03 1.50
CA GLN A 6 -43.21 22.93 0.97
C GLN A 6 -42.71 24.30 0.45
N ASP A 7 -41.48 24.70 0.80
CA ASP A 7 -40.90 25.97 0.33
C ASP A 7 -40.13 25.83 -1.01
N PHE A 8 -39.86 24.61 -1.50
CA PHE A 8 -39.12 24.37 -2.75
C PHE A 8 -39.67 23.15 -3.53
N ASP A 9 -40.67 23.41 -4.39
CA ASP A 9 -41.40 22.41 -5.20
C ASP A 9 -40.45 21.52 -6.04
N GLU A 10 -39.42 22.13 -6.65
CA GLU A 10 -38.38 21.44 -7.43
C GLU A 10 -37.56 20.44 -6.58
N SER A 11 -37.25 20.78 -5.32
CA SER A 11 -36.54 19.87 -4.40
C SER A 11 -37.39 18.68 -3.97
N ALA A 12 -38.71 18.87 -3.82
CA ALA A 12 -39.65 17.79 -3.54
C ALA A 12 -39.73 16.79 -4.71
N GLN A 13 -39.74 17.29 -5.95
CA GLN A 13 -39.75 16.46 -7.15
C GLN A 13 -38.42 15.70 -7.33
N LEU A 14 -37.27 16.35 -7.14
CA LEU A 14 -35.95 15.69 -7.18
C LEU A 14 -35.83 14.56 -6.14
N TYR A 15 -36.29 14.78 -4.90
CA TYR A 15 -36.31 13.73 -3.85
C TYR A 15 -37.18 12.52 -4.25
N LYS A 16 -38.33 12.78 -4.87
CA LYS A 16 -39.25 11.75 -5.39
C LYS A 16 -38.62 10.95 -6.52
N ASP A 17 -37.91 11.60 -7.44
CA ASP A 17 -37.22 10.93 -8.55
C ASP A 17 -35.99 10.13 -8.09
N ALA A 18 -35.23 10.63 -7.12
CA ALA A 18 -34.19 9.85 -6.46
C ALA A 18 -34.75 8.59 -5.77
N THR A 19 -35.93 8.71 -5.15
CA THR A 19 -36.65 7.57 -4.54
C THR A 19 -37.11 6.55 -5.59
N ASN A 20 -37.63 7.01 -6.74
CA ASN A 20 -37.97 6.16 -7.88
C ASN A 20 -36.74 5.44 -8.45
N LEU A 21 -35.58 6.11 -8.52
CA LEU A 21 -34.31 5.53 -8.96
C LEU A 21 -33.78 4.45 -7.99
N ILE A 22 -33.96 4.61 -6.67
CA ILE A 22 -33.69 3.53 -5.70
C ILE A 22 -34.57 2.31 -6.01
N ALA A 23 -35.87 2.50 -6.18
CA ALA A 23 -36.83 1.43 -6.43
C ALA A 23 -36.53 0.67 -7.75
N ASN A 24 -36.14 1.40 -8.80
CA ASN A 24 -35.68 0.85 -10.07
C ASN A 24 -34.24 0.29 -10.03
N GLY A 25 -33.60 0.24 -8.86
CA GLY A 25 -32.29 -0.35 -8.64
C GLY A 25 -31.09 0.51 -9.06
N ASN A 26 -31.32 1.71 -9.62
CA ASN A 26 -30.28 2.64 -10.07
C ASN A 26 -29.77 3.50 -8.90
N HIS A 27 -28.87 2.91 -8.11
CA HIS A 27 -28.40 3.48 -6.86
C HIS A 27 -27.36 4.61 -7.03
N ILE A 28 -26.68 4.69 -8.18
CA ILE A 28 -25.67 5.75 -8.42
C ILE A 28 -26.36 7.08 -8.74
N LYS A 29 -27.27 7.12 -9.71
CA LYS A 29 -28.02 8.35 -10.04
C LYS A 29 -28.89 8.85 -8.89
N ALA A 30 -29.41 7.95 -8.06
CA ALA A 30 -30.06 8.34 -6.80
C ALA A 30 -29.07 9.03 -5.84
N LEU A 31 -27.86 8.48 -5.67
CA LEU A 31 -26.83 9.05 -4.79
C LEU A 31 -26.36 10.43 -5.27
N GLU A 32 -26.25 10.66 -6.58
CA GLU A 32 -25.94 11.97 -7.17
C GLU A 32 -26.98 13.01 -6.73
N ILE A 33 -28.26 12.74 -6.97
CA ILE A 33 -29.35 13.66 -6.59
C ILE A 33 -29.39 13.90 -5.07
N PHE A 34 -29.14 12.87 -4.24
CA PHE A 34 -29.08 13.07 -2.79
C PHE A 34 -27.89 13.91 -2.34
N GLU A 35 -26.70 13.75 -2.94
CA GLU A 35 -25.54 14.58 -2.60
C GLU A 35 -25.75 16.03 -3.04
N ASP A 36 -26.38 16.26 -4.21
CA ASP A 36 -26.70 17.60 -4.69
C ASP A 36 -27.76 18.28 -3.83
N LEU A 37 -28.82 17.57 -3.42
CA LEU A 37 -29.81 18.08 -2.46
C LEU A 37 -29.16 18.41 -1.11
N ILE A 38 -28.24 17.59 -0.60
CA ILE A 38 -27.49 17.87 0.64
C ILE A 38 -26.56 19.09 0.48
N PHE A 39 -25.92 19.24 -0.68
CA PHE A 39 -25.03 20.36 -0.99
C PHE A 39 -25.79 21.69 -1.10
N VAL A 40 -27.03 21.68 -1.57
CA VAL A 40 -27.94 22.85 -1.58
C VAL A 40 -28.49 23.12 -0.18
N LEU A 41 -28.89 22.07 0.56
CA LEU A 41 -29.61 22.18 1.84
C LEU A 41 -28.69 22.15 3.08
N ARG A 42 -27.43 22.66 2.98
CA ARG A 42 -26.38 22.61 4.03
C ARG A 42 -26.81 23.04 5.44
N HIS A 43 -27.89 23.82 5.57
CA HIS A 43 -28.36 24.40 6.83
C HIS A 43 -29.82 24.05 7.19
N ALA A 44 -30.50 23.20 6.42
CA ALA A 44 -31.86 22.76 6.72
C ALA A 44 -31.88 21.63 7.78
N LYS A 45 -32.88 21.65 8.68
CA LYS A 45 -33.11 20.57 9.67
C LYS A 45 -33.50 19.24 8.99
N ASP A 46 -34.04 19.34 7.78
CA ASP A 46 -34.65 18.24 7.03
C ASP A 46 -33.62 17.43 6.21
N SER A 47 -32.37 17.91 6.14
CA SER A 47 -31.20 17.19 5.60
C SER A 47 -30.97 15.81 6.25
N SER A 48 -31.46 15.62 7.48
CA SER A 48 -31.43 14.35 8.20
C SER A 48 -32.12 13.19 7.46
N ILE A 49 -33.15 13.48 6.65
CA ILE A 49 -33.82 12.50 5.78
C ILE A 49 -32.87 12.08 4.65
N LEU A 50 -32.27 13.05 3.96
CA LEU A 50 -31.37 12.82 2.82
C LEU A 50 -30.15 12.00 3.24
N HIS A 51 -29.50 12.37 4.36
CA HIS A 51 -28.37 11.62 4.90
C HIS A 51 -28.74 10.17 5.27
N ARG A 52 -29.89 9.94 5.91
CA ARG A 52 -30.35 8.58 6.21
C ARG A 52 -30.54 7.74 4.94
N ASP A 53 -31.08 8.35 3.89
CA ASP A 53 -31.44 7.62 2.67
C ASP A 53 -30.20 7.38 1.77
N GLN A 54 -29.21 8.28 1.77
CA GLN A 54 -27.84 7.97 1.32
C GLN A 54 -27.23 6.79 2.08
N GLY A 55 -27.39 6.75 3.41
CA GLY A 55 -26.92 5.63 4.23
C GLY A 55 -27.54 4.28 3.80
N GLN A 56 -28.81 4.26 3.39
CA GLN A 56 -29.44 3.07 2.83
C GLN A 56 -28.88 2.70 1.44
N ILE A 57 -28.63 3.69 0.58
CA ILE A 57 -27.94 3.46 -0.71
C ILE A 57 -26.57 2.82 -0.48
N PHE A 58 -25.75 3.36 0.43
CA PHE A 58 -24.44 2.79 0.74
C PHE A 58 -24.53 1.36 1.29
N LEU A 59 -25.50 1.06 2.17
CA LEU A 59 -25.75 -0.32 2.63
C LEU A 59 -26.19 -1.26 1.50
N ALA A 60 -26.83 -0.75 0.44
CA ALA A 60 -27.21 -1.54 -0.73
C ALA A 60 -26.05 -1.72 -1.72
N LEU A 61 -25.22 -0.69 -1.95
CA LEU A 61 -23.96 -0.79 -2.69
C LEU A 61 -22.99 -1.78 -2.00
N ALA A 62 -22.87 -1.73 -0.67
CA ALA A 62 -22.12 -2.69 0.13
C ALA A 62 -22.67 -4.14 0.12
N LYS A 63 -23.88 -4.38 -0.41
CA LYS A 63 -24.39 -5.74 -0.68
C LYS A 63 -24.04 -6.22 -2.09
N ARG A 64 -23.87 -5.30 -3.04
CA ARG A 64 -23.50 -5.57 -4.45
C ARG A 64 -22.00 -5.65 -4.67
N ALA A 65 -21.21 -4.96 -3.85
CA ALA A 65 -19.74 -4.97 -3.90
C ALA A 65 -19.17 -6.38 -3.59
N GLU A 66 -18.37 -6.87 -4.54
CA GLU A 66 -17.63 -8.13 -4.48
C GLU A 66 -16.31 -7.94 -3.72
N ASP A 67 -15.55 -6.89 -4.07
CA ASP A 67 -14.36 -6.47 -3.34
C ASP A 67 -14.67 -6.13 -1.86
N PRO A 68 -13.94 -6.70 -0.88
CA PRO A 68 -14.20 -6.51 0.55
C PRO A 68 -13.78 -5.13 1.09
N ASN A 69 -12.82 -4.47 0.46
CA ASN A 69 -12.31 -3.16 0.84
C ASN A 69 -13.28 -2.06 0.37
N VAL A 70 -13.74 -2.12 -0.87
CA VAL A 70 -14.80 -1.24 -1.43
C VAL A 70 -16.09 -1.40 -0.62
N LYS A 71 -16.42 -2.64 -0.25
CA LYS A 71 -17.52 -2.98 0.65
C LYS A 71 -17.36 -2.45 2.08
N PHE A 72 -16.13 -2.30 2.57
CA PHE A 72 -15.83 -1.60 3.82
C PHE A 72 -16.00 -0.07 3.68
N ALA A 73 -15.47 0.53 2.61
CA ALA A 73 -15.59 1.98 2.37
C ALA A 73 -17.07 2.43 2.28
N TYR A 74 -17.92 1.69 1.56
CA TYR A 74 -19.37 1.93 1.57
C TYR A 74 -19.99 1.83 2.97
N ARG A 75 -19.57 0.88 3.79
CA ARG A 75 -20.06 0.76 5.18
C ARG A 75 -19.63 1.94 6.03
N LEU A 76 -18.38 2.40 5.90
CA LEU A 76 -17.88 3.58 6.61
C LEU A 76 -18.66 4.85 6.22
N GLY A 77 -18.89 5.08 4.92
CA GLY A 77 -19.73 6.17 4.43
C GLY A 77 -21.16 6.12 4.98
N SER A 78 -21.75 4.91 5.11
CA SER A 78 -23.08 4.75 5.72
C SER A 78 -23.13 5.13 7.21
N VAL A 79 -22.02 5.01 7.96
CA VAL A 79 -21.99 5.37 9.39
C VAL A 79 -22.14 6.88 9.56
N GLU A 80 -21.39 7.70 8.82
CA GLU A 80 -21.48 9.16 8.86
C GLU A 80 -22.88 9.65 8.44
N CYS A 81 -23.44 9.05 7.38
CA CYS A 81 -24.81 9.29 6.94
C CYS A 81 -25.84 9.09 8.07
N PHE A 82 -25.76 8.02 8.85
CA PHE A 82 -26.67 7.83 9.99
C PHE A 82 -26.31 8.73 11.19
N GLU A 83 -25.03 8.98 11.44
CA GLU A 83 -24.58 9.87 12.53
C GLU A 83 -24.95 11.34 12.31
N ASN A 84 -25.07 11.81 11.07
CA ASN A 84 -25.61 13.13 10.72
C ASN A 84 -27.15 13.15 10.78
N ALA A 85 -27.83 12.08 10.35
CA ALA A 85 -29.28 11.97 10.46
C ALA A 85 -29.80 12.03 11.91
N GLU A 86 -29.01 11.59 12.90
CA GLU A 86 -29.43 11.51 14.30
C GLU A 86 -29.17 12.77 15.15
N GLN A 87 -28.34 13.73 14.70
CA GLN A 87 -27.99 14.89 15.55
C GLN A 87 -29.18 15.80 15.90
N LEU A 88 -30.28 15.72 15.15
CA LEU A 88 -31.54 16.41 15.42
C LEU A 88 -32.57 15.54 16.18
N GLY A 89 -32.21 14.30 16.56
CA GLY A 89 -33.13 13.22 16.93
C GLY A 89 -32.88 12.51 18.27
N SER A 90 -32.24 13.17 19.24
CA SER A 90 -31.92 12.68 20.60
C SER A 90 -30.87 11.56 20.71
N VAL A 91 -29.91 11.77 21.63
CA VAL A 91 -28.78 10.89 21.97
C VAL A 91 -29.19 9.46 22.41
N MET A 92 -30.48 9.25 22.73
CA MET A 92 -31.04 7.92 22.99
C MET A 92 -31.20 7.06 21.73
N TYR A 93 -31.34 7.65 20.53
CA TYR A 93 -31.56 6.88 19.30
C TYR A 93 -30.26 6.26 18.76
N SER A 94 -29.11 6.94 18.86
CA SER A 94 -27.81 6.42 18.39
C SER A 94 -27.39 5.12 19.09
N LYS A 95 -27.61 5.03 20.40
CA LYS A 95 -27.43 3.77 21.15
C LYS A 95 -28.37 2.66 20.66
N LYS A 96 -29.55 3.05 20.18
CA LYS A 96 -30.57 2.15 19.63
C LYS A 96 -30.32 1.79 18.17
N CYS A 97 -29.67 2.63 17.37
CA CYS A 97 -29.21 2.37 16.00
C CYS A 97 -27.96 1.50 15.94
N LEU A 98 -27.00 1.68 16.86
CA LEU A 98 -25.94 0.70 17.07
C LEU A 98 -26.49 -0.66 17.50
N SER A 99 -27.64 -0.70 18.17
CA SER A 99 -28.43 -1.91 18.42
C SER A 99 -29.56 -2.16 17.39
N LYS A 100 -29.56 -1.48 16.23
CA LYS A 100 -30.59 -1.65 15.21
C LYS A 100 -30.14 -1.75 13.76
N ALA A 101 -28.96 -1.33 13.33
CA ALA A 101 -28.60 -1.46 11.91
C ALA A 101 -28.44 -2.95 11.45
N ARG A 102 -28.89 -3.94 12.27
CA ARG A 102 -28.11 -5.16 12.43
C ARG A 102 -28.74 -6.42 13.16
N GLU A 103 -29.71 -7.34 12.88
CA GLU A 103 -30.60 -7.80 11.79
C GLU A 103 -29.90 -8.52 10.67
N GLY A 104 -30.49 -8.43 9.48
CA GLY A 104 -30.61 -9.59 8.60
C GLY A 104 -29.28 -10.21 8.15
N LEU A 105 -28.70 -11.08 8.97
CA LEU A 105 -27.53 -11.92 8.66
C LEU A 105 -27.69 -13.38 9.13
N LEU A 106 -28.77 -13.69 9.85
CA LEU A 106 -29.44 -14.98 10.07
C LEU A 106 -30.93 -14.64 10.30
N PHE A 107 -31.94 -15.42 9.91
CA PHE A 107 -31.98 -16.53 8.94
C PHE A 107 -33.36 -16.52 8.23
N THR A 108 -33.52 -17.28 7.15
CA THR A 108 -34.77 -17.34 6.36
C THR A 108 -35.76 -18.39 6.87
N ASN A 109 -36.97 -17.93 7.26
CA ASN A 109 -38.34 -18.44 6.96
C ASN A 109 -38.61 -19.97 6.78
N PRO A 110 -39.80 -20.50 7.19
CA PRO A 110 -41.08 -19.89 6.80
C PRO A 110 -42.32 -19.99 7.73
N SER A 111 -43.37 -19.26 7.30
CA SER A 111 -44.82 -19.46 7.51
C SER A 111 -45.53 -18.92 8.77
N ASN A 112 -46.55 -18.10 8.47
CA ASN A 112 -47.88 -17.87 9.07
C ASN A 112 -48.08 -17.75 10.61
N SER A 113 -49.08 -17.02 11.10
CA SER A 113 -49.84 -15.91 10.50
C SER A 113 -49.90 -14.74 11.49
N ASP A 114 -50.13 -13.54 10.95
CA ASP A 114 -50.65 -12.30 11.55
C ASP A 114 -50.07 -11.76 12.88
N LEU A 115 -50.25 -10.44 13.09
CA LEU A 115 -49.70 -9.63 14.19
C LEU A 115 -48.14 -9.56 14.28
N LYS A 116 -47.40 -10.53 13.71
CA LYS A 116 -45.93 -10.62 13.74
C LYS A 116 -45.18 -9.49 13.01
N GLU A 117 -45.84 -8.74 12.13
CA GLU A 117 -45.19 -7.91 11.10
C GLU A 117 -44.40 -6.71 11.64
N ARG A 118 -44.82 -6.14 12.79
CA ARG A 118 -44.12 -5.01 13.43
C ARG A 118 -42.92 -5.45 14.26
N ASP A 119 -42.97 -6.65 14.81
CA ASP A 119 -41.93 -7.20 15.68
C ASP A 119 -40.83 -7.91 14.88
N ASN A 120 -41.16 -8.56 13.75
CA ASN A 120 -40.17 -9.15 12.84
C ASN A 120 -39.21 -8.13 12.21
N LYS A 121 -39.60 -6.84 12.10
CA LYS A 121 -38.66 -5.77 11.70
C LYS A 121 -37.72 -5.35 12.84
N ASN A 122 -38.08 -5.61 14.10
CA ASN A 122 -37.22 -5.41 15.28
C ASN A 122 -36.45 -6.68 15.70
N LYS A 123 -36.88 -7.86 15.20
CA LYS A 123 -36.07 -9.07 14.97
C LYS A 123 -35.48 -9.09 13.53
N GLY A 124 -35.44 -7.88 12.94
CA GLY A 124 -34.84 -7.47 11.68
C GLY A 124 -33.65 -6.50 11.89
N MET A 125 -33.18 -6.33 13.13
CA MET A 125 -32.23 -5.31 13.60
C MET A 125 -31.19 -5.63 14.75
N MET A 126 -31.10 -6.83 15.40
CA MET A 126 -30.07 -7.28 16.42
C MET A 126 -29.05 -8.49 16.17
N ILE A 127 -29.10 -9.37 15.12
CA ILE A 127 -28.09 -10.45 14.80
C ILE A 127 -26.93 -10.07 13.84
N LEU A 128 -27.12 -9.17 12.85
CA LEU A 128 -26.02 -8.52 12.09
C LEU A 128 -25.09 -7.80 13.11
N ILE A 129 -25.54 -7.52 14.35
CA ILE A 129 -24.70 -7.01 15.46
C ILE A 129 -23.64 -8.05 15.67
N ASP A 130 -24.06 -9.27 16.00
CA ASP A 130 -23.18 -10.34 16.40
C ASP A 130 -22.28 -10.76 15.24
N LYS A 131 -22.79 -10.84 14.00
CA LYS A 131 -21.92 -11.12 12.83
C LYS A 131 -21.01 -9.95 12.41
N ALA A 132 -21.39 -8.68 12.60
CA ALA A 132 -20.48 -7.56 12.35
C ALA A 132 -19.45 -7.40 13.49
N GLN A 133 -19.84 -7.68 14.74
CA GLN A 133 -18.95 -7.71 15.89
C GLN A 133 -18.08 -8.95 15.91
N PHE A 134 -18.48 -10.04 15.27
CA PHE A 134 -17.64 -11.20 14.98
C PHE A 134 -16.51 -10.81 14.02
N ILE A 135 -16.82 -10.19 12.89
CA ILE A 135 -15.81 -9.65 11.95
C ILE A 135 -14.87 -8.65 12.65
N ILE A 136 -15.42 -7.77 13.50
CA ILE A 136 -14.67 -6.77 14.31
C ILE A 136 -14.02 -7.38 15.58
N ALA A 137 -14.17 -8.68 15.82
CA ALA A 137 -13.50 -9.44 16.88
C ALA A 137 -12.42 -10.38 16.30
N GLU A 138 -12.65 -10.95 15.12
CA GLU A 138 -11.61 -11.61 14.32
C GLU A 138 -10.50 -10.60 13.95
N SER A 139 -10.85 -9.37 13.54
CA SER A 139 -9.86 -8.30 13.32
C SER A 139 -9.09 -7.88 14.58
N LYS A 140 -9.52 -8.33 15.77
CA LYS A 140 -8.86 -8.09 17.07
C LYS A 140 -8.14 -9.33 17.61
N THR A 141 -8.17 -10.45 16.89
CA THR A 141 -7.37 -11.64 17.16
C THR A 141 -6.41 -11.99 16.02
N SER A 142 -6.51 -11.33 14.86
CA SER A 142 -5.46 -11.31 13.84
C SER A 142 -4.38 -10.26 14.15
N SER A 143 -3.20 -10.71 14.58
CA SER A 143 -1.97 -9.91 14.49
C SER A 143 -1.58 -9.71 13.02
N THR A 144 -1.47 -8.44 12.58
CA THR A 144 -0.70 -7.95 11.42
C THR A 144 -0.66 -8.80 10.13
N ASN A 145 -1.73 -9.52 9.80
CA ASN A 145 -1.77 -10.32 8.58
C ASN A 145 -1.90 -9.42 7.34
N LYS A 146 -0.80 -9.26 6.59
CA LYS A 146 -0.86 -8.93 5.15
C LYS A 146 -1.67 -10.05 4.47
N ARG A 147 -2.93 -9.80 4.12
CA ARG A 147 -3.68 -10.66 3.19
C ARG A 147 -3.58 -10.10 1.79
N GLU A 148 -3.28 -10.99 0.85
CA GLU A 148 -3.24 -10.76 -0.58
C GLU A 148 -4.59 -10.27 -1.13
N LEU A 149 -4.55 -9.64 -2.31
CA LEU A 149 -5.74 -9.51 -3.13
C LEU A 149 -6.09 -10.87 -3.72
N THR A 150 -7.10 -11.54 -3.17
CA THR A 150 -7.83 -12.56 -3.93
C THR A 150 -8.59 -11.85 -5.04
N ASP A 151 -8.15 -12.02 -6.29
CA ASP A 151 -8.91 -11.56 -7.45
C ASP A 151 -10.34 -12.09 -7.39
N TRP A 152 -11.31 -11.18 -7.32
CA TRP A 152 -12.71 -11.53 -7.53
C TRP A 152 -12.94 -11.61 -9.03
N GLU A 153 -12.91 -12.85 -9.53
CA GLU A 153 -13.21 -13.21 -10.92
C GLU A 153 -14.45 -12.45 -11.40
N SER A 154 -14.28 -11.61 -12.43
CA SER A 154 -15.40 -10.92 -13.05
C SER A 154 -16.41 -11.95 -13.55
N LYS A 155 -17.70 -11.75 -13.26
CA LYS A 155 -18.75 -12.68 -13.70
C LYS A 155 -18.66 -12.84 -15.22
N LYS A 156 -18.39 -14.08 -15.66
CA LYS A 156 -18.11 -14.48 -17.04
C LYS A 156 -18.85 -13.62 -18.08
N SER A 157 -18.14 -12.64 -18.65
CA SER A 157 -18.32 -12.33 -20.06
C SER A 157 -18.09 -13.62 -20.86
N PRO A 158 -18.89 -13.91 -21.92
CA PRO A 158 -18.63 -15.06 -22.76
C PRO A 158 -17.23 -14.95 -23.38
N GLU A 159 -16.55 -16.08 -23.49
CA GLU A 159 -15.16 -16.18 -23.96
C GLU A 159 -15.03 -15.52 -25.34
N PRO A 160 -14.10 -14.56 -25.55
CA PRO A 160 -13.84 -14.05 -26.89
C PRO A 160 -13.25 -15.19 -27.74
N LEU A 161 -13.73 -15.34 -28.98
CA LEU A 161 -13.35 -16.45 -29.85
C LEU A 161 -11.85 -16.37 -30.23
N LYS A 162 -10.97 -16.98 -29.43
CA LYS A 162 -9.50 -17.00 -29.65
C LYS A 162 -9.09 -17.58 -31.02
N ASN A 163 -9.99 -18.27 -31.73
CA ASN A 163 -9.77 -18.76 -33.09
C ASN A 163 -10.03 -17.74 -34.22
N GLU A 164 -10.84 -16.70 -34.03
CA GLU A 164 -11.23 -15.79 -35.13
C GLU A 164 -10.08 -14.85 -35.54
N PHE A 165 -9.36 -14.29 -34.57
CA PHE A 165 -8.32 -13.28 -34.83
C PHE A 165 -6.93 -13.84 -35.19
N LYS A 166 -6.80 -15.17 -35.36
CA LYS A 166 -5.55 -15.80 -35.82
C LYS A 166 -5.16 -15.33 -37.24
N GLY A 167 -6.14 -15.04 -38.09
CA GLY A 167 -5.94 -14.40 -39.40
C GLY A 167 -5.28 -13.03 -39.28
N LEU A 168 -5.87 -12.12 -38.50
CA LEU A 168 -5.34 -10.76 -38.29
C LEU A 168 -3.91 -10.75 -37.75
N ARG A 169 -3.54 -11.65 -36.83
CA ARG A 169 -2.16 -11.77 -36.33
C ARG A 169 -1.20 -12.14 -37.47
N SER A 170 -1.54 -13.15 -38.27
CA SER A 170 -0.74 -13.56 -39.43
C SER A 170 -0.63 -12.47 -40.49
N TYR A 171 -1.75 -11.78 -40.79
CA TYR A 171 -1.79 -10.65 -41.72
C TYR A 171 -0.91 -9.49 -41.25
N TRP A 172 -1.07 -9.05 -39.99
CA TRP A 172 -0.26 -7.98 -39.41
C TRP A 172 1.22 -8.30 -39.46
N VAL A 173 1.64 -9.51 -39.08
CA VAL A 173 3.07 -9.91 -39.16
C VAL A 173 3.59 -9.74 -40.59
N GLY A 174 2.81 -10.11 -41.61
CA GLY A 174 3.16 -9.99 -43.03
C GLY A 174 3.15 -8.56 -43.64
N LEU A 175 2.57 -7.55 -42.98
CA LEU A 175 2.54 -6.17 -43.50
C LEU A 175 3.93 -5.52 -43.55
N ASP A 176 4.13 -4.63 -44.52
CA ASP A 176 5.34 -3.80 -44.60
C ASP A 176 5.49 -2.85 -43.39
N VAL A 177 6.73 -2.51 -43.04
CA VAL A 177 7.09 -1.64 -41.93
C VAL A 177 6.50 -0.23 -42.10
N ASN A 178 6.36 0.29 -43.32
CA ASN A 178 5.78 1.62 -43.53
C ASN A 178 4.26 1.60 -43.33
N ILE A 179 3.57 0.58 -43.86
CA ILE A 179 2.13 0.36 -43.60
C ILE A 179 1.86 0.26 -42.09
N LYS A 180 2.70 -0.50 -41.35
CA LYS A 180 2.63 -0.60 -39.89
C LYS A 180 2.83 0.73 -39.16
N ARG A 181 3.66 1.63 -39.69
CA ARG A 181 3.90 2.98 -39.13
C ARG A 181 2.79 3.96 -39.48
N ASP A 182 2.21 3.87 -40.66
CA ASP A 182 1.09 4.73 -41.07
C ASP A 182 -0.21 4.34 -40.36
N PHE A 183 -0.42 3.06 -40.03
CA PHE A 183 -1.50 2.60 -39.17
C PHE A 183 -1.46 3.20 -37.74
N MET A 184 -0.30 3.70 -37.30
CA MET A 184 -0.16 4.42 -36.02
C MET A 184 -0.61 5.89 -36.07
N LYS A 185 -0.96 6.42 -37.26
CA LYS A 185 -1.37 7.81 -37.51
C LYS A 185 -2.87 7.88 -37.74
N VAL A 186 -3.66 8.04 -36.69
CA VAL A 186 -5.13 7.99 -36.80
C VAL A 186 -5.72 9.36 -37.14
N SER A 187 -6.21 9.51 -38.38
CA SER A 187 -6.96 10.70 -38.81
C SER A 187 -8.20 10.91 -37.92
N ILE A 188 -8.26 12.08 -37.26
CA ILE A 188 -9.37 12.47 -36.40
C ILE A 188 -10.65 12.66 -37.22
N ALA A 189 -10.53 13.13 -38.46
CA ALA A 189 -11.66 13.25 -39.38
C ALA A 189 -12.26 11.87 -39.74
N ASN A 190 -11.42 10.86 -39.95
CA ASN A 190 -11.87 9.50 -40.27
C ASN A 190 -12.55 8.86 -39.04
N LEU A 191 -11.97 9.03 -37.84
CA LEU A 191 -12.56 8.58 -36.59
C LEU A 191 -13.93 9.22 -36.33
N ILE A 192 -14.06 10.54 -36.52
CA ILE A 192 -15.34 11.26 -36.39
C ILE A 192 -16.37 10.74 -37.40
N SER A 193 -15.99 10.56 -38.67
CA SER A 193 -16.88 10.05 -39.73
C SER A 193 -17.40 8.63 -39.44
N PHE A 194 -16.52 7.74 -38.97
CA PHE A 194 -16.89 6.39 -38.53
C PHE A 194 -17.94 6.41 -37.40
N LEU A 195 -17.73 7.26 -36.39
CA LEU A 195 -18.65 7.40 -35.26
C LEU A 195 -19.99 8.05 -35.67
N GLU A 196 -19.99 8.97 -36.64
CA GLU A 196 -21.22 9.57 -37.20
C GLU A 196 -22.04 8.57 -38.03
N GLY A 197 -21.41 7.59 -38.67
CA GLY A 197 -22.08 6.50 -39.38
C GLY A 197 -22.80 5.49 -38.47
N VAL A 198 -22.36 5.34 -37.22
CA VAL A 198 -22.87 4.33 -36.28
C VAL A 198 -23.88 4.96 -35.30
N ARG A 199 -25.16 4.63 -35.47
CA ARG A 199 -26.31 5.25 -34.77
C ARG A 199 -26.21 5.30 -33.23
N HIS A 200 -25.41 4.43 -32.61
CA HIS A 200 -25.26 4.35 -31.16
C HIS A 200 -24.26 5.36 -30.58
N TYR A 201 -23.28 5.87 -31.35
CA TYR A 201 -22.20 6.70 -30.80
C TYR A 201 -22.52 8.21 -30.68
N LYS A 202 -23.77 8.65 -30.89
CA LYS A 202 -24.13 10.08 -30.91
C LYS A 202 -23.71 10.87 -29.68
N GLU A 203 -23.89 10.31 -28.49
CA GLU A 203 -23.51 10.95 -27.22
C GLU A 203 -21.98 10.90 -27.00
N GLY A 204 -21.35 9.77 -27.35
CA GLY A 204 -19.89 9.62 -27.34
C GLY A 204 -19.17 10.56 -28.32
N LEU A 205 -19.81 10.92 -29.44
CA LEU A 205 -19.30 11.88 -30.41
C LEU A 205 -19.22 13.30 -29.83
N VAL A 206 -20.22 13.71 -29.04
CA VAL A 206 -20.21 15.01 -28.34
C VAL A 206 -19.08 15.03 -27.30
N ALA A 207 -18.96 13.96 -26.51
CA ALA A 207 -17.88 13.82 -25.54
C ALA A 207 -16.50 13.82 -26.22
N LEU A 208 -16.30 13.09 -27.32
CA LEU A 208 -15.04 13.08 -28.06
C LEU A 208 -14.67 14.48 -28.58
N LYS A 209 -15.64 15.22 -29.15
CA LYS A 209 -15.40 16.59 -29.64
C LYS A 209 -15.05 17.56 -28.50
N GLN A 210 -15.63 17.39 -27.30
CA GLN A 210 -15.26 18.14 -26.10
C GLN A 210 -13.86 17.75 -25.56
N VAL A 211 -13.54 16.45 -25.54
CA VAL A 211 -12.23 15.93 -25.10
C VAL A 211 -11.11 16.43 -26.01
N LEU A 212 -11.30 16.38 -27.34
CA LEU A 212 -10.31 16.87 -28.31
C LEU A 212 -10.13 18.39 -28.25
N ALA A 213 -11.17 19.15 -27.88
CA ALA A 213 -11.04 20.59 -27.64
C ALA A 213 -10.21 20.86 -26.37
N SER A 214 -10.55 20.23 -25.24
CA SER A 214 -9.80 20.31 -23.97
C SER A 214 -8.33 19.92 -24.18
N ALA A 215 -8.06 18.80 -24.88
CA ALA A 215 -6.72 18.33 -25.20
C ALA A 215 -5.87 19.34 -26.01
N ARG A 216 -6.51 20.17 -26.83
CA ARG A 216 -5.85 21.22 -27.64
C ARG A 216 -5.64 22.53 -26.87
N GLU A 217 -6.48 22.82 -25.88
CA GLU A 217 -6.43 24.02 -25.05
C GLU A 217 -5.51 23.81 -23.82
N ASP A 218 -5.73 22.73 -23.08
CA ASP A 218 -5.05 22.42 -21.82
C ASP A 218 -3.68 21.73 -22.02
N SER A 219 -3.45 21.07 -23.16
CA SER A 219 -2.25 20.26 -23.46
C SER A 219 -1.96 19.13 -22.43
N ILE A 220 -2.97 18.70 -21.69
CA ILE A 220 -2.92 17.57 -20.75
C ILE A 220 -4.14 16.66 -20.91
N TRP A 221 -3.95 15.36 -20.68
CA TRP A 221 -5.01 14.36 -20.67
C TRP A 221 -5.69 14.21 -19.31
N THR A 222 -4.92 14.39 -18.24
CA THR A 222 -5.38 14.19 -16.86
C THR A 222 -5.73 15.53 -16.22
N PHE A 223 -6.92 15.61 -15.65
CA PHE A 223 -7.36 16.73 -14.82
C PHE A 223 -8.07 16.20 -13.57
N TRP A 224 -8.32 17.06 -12.58
CA TRP A 224 -9.12 16.71 -11.41
C TRP A 224 -10.51 17.34 -11.50
N MET A 225 -11.55 16.63 -11.07
CA MET A 225 -12.93 17.14 -11.09
C MET A 225 -13.65 16.85 -9.77
N CYS A 226 -14.29 17.89 -9.21
CA CYS A 226 -15.26 17.71 -8.14
C CYS A 226 -16.54 17.11 -8.72
N ARG A 227 -16.95 15.92 -8.25
CA ARG A 227 -18.14 15.22 -8.76
C ARG A 227 -19.45 15.59 -8.05
N ALA A 228 -19.40 16.31 -6.94
CA ALA A 228 -20.58 16.98 -6.38
C ALA A 228 -21.03 18.16 -7.27
N LEU A 229 -22.19 18.76 -6.98
CA LEU A 229 -22.84 19.82 -7.77
C LEU A 229 -21.90 20.90 -8.33
N CYS A 230 -20.85 21.27 -7.59
CA CYS A 230 -19.79 22.20 -8.01
C CYS A 230 -19.30 21.96 -9.46
N SER A 231 -19.09 20.70 -9.86
CA SER A 231 -18.64 20.30 -11.21
C SER A 231 -17.33 20.97 -11.71
N ILE A 232 -16.54 21.57 -10.81
CA ILE A 232 -15.33 22.33 -11.13
C ILE A 232 -14.21 21.39 -11.57
N LYS A 233 -13.50 21.75 -12.66
CA LYS A 233 -12.22 21.17 -13.09
C LYS A 233 -11.04 21.91 -12.43
N PHE A 234 -9.97 21.19 -12.12
CA PHE A 234 -8.73 21.71 -11.56
C PHE A 234 -7.52 21.21 -12.36
N SER A 235 -6.49 22.05 -12.46
CA SER A 235 -5.23 21.72 -13.16
C SER A 235 -4.32 20.83 -12.32
N SER A 236 -4.50 20.84 -11.00
CA SER A 236 -3.67 20.10 -10.05
C SER A 236 -4.46 19.44 -8.93
N ALA A 237 -3.86 18.38 -8.36
CA ALA A 237 -4.37 17.70 -7.18
C ALA A 237 -4.54 18.65 -5.97
N GLU A 238 -3.62 19.60 -5.77
CA GLU A 238 -3.63 20.47 -4.60
C GLU A 238 -4.74 21.54 -4.68
N GLU A 239 -5.05 22.07 -5.88
CA GLU A 239 -6.23 22.91 -6.10
C GLU A 239 -7.54 22.15 -5.77
N CYS A 240 -7.66 20.91 -6.27
CA CYS A 240 -8.82 20.06 -6.03
C CYS A 240 -9.00 19.73 -4.54
N LYS A 241 -7.89 19.44 -3.85
CA LYS A 241 -7.85 19.19 -2.40
C LYS A 241 -8.26 20.42 -1.59
N ASN A 242 -7.73 21.60 -1.92
CA ASN A 242 -8.13 22.87 -1.30
C ASN A 242 -9.62 23.16 -1.51
N HIS A 243 -10.18 22.84 -2.68
CA HIS A 243 -11.61 22.95 -2.93
C HIS A 243 -12.45 22.04 -2.02
N PHE A 244 -12.05 20.78 -1.80
CA PHE A 244 -12.75 19.90 -0.86
C PHE A 244 -12.70 20.41 0.58
N GLU A 245 -11.55 20.93 1.00
CA GLU A 245 -11.36 21.54 2.32
C GLU A 245 -12.23 22.80 2.52
N GLN A 246 -12.48 23.57 1.46
CA GLN A 246 -13.33 24.77 1.51
C GLN A 246 -14.83 24.48 1.37
N GLU A 247 -15.25 23.71 0.35
CA GLU A 247 -16.66 23.58 -0.04
C GLU A 247 -17.36 22.31 0.46
N HIS A 248 -16.61 21.25 0.78
CA HIS A 248 -17.18 19.92 1.08
C HIS A 248 -16.95 19.47 2.52
N ALA A 249 -16.61 20.40 3.42
CA ALA A 249 -16.32 20.16 4.83
C ALA A 249 -15.22 19.11 5.09
N ALA A 250 -14.25 18.99 4.16
CA ALA A 250 -13.09 18.11 4.32
C ALA A 250 -11.98 18.71 5.21
N ASP A 251 -12.11 19.99 5.59
CA ASP A 251 -11.26 20.67 6.58
C ASP A 251 -11.86 20.56 7.99
N PHE A 252 -11.00 20.67 9.00
CA PHE A 252 -11.38 20.84 10.40
C PHE A 252 -10.89 22.20 10.93
N LYS A 253 -11.75 23.22 10.82
CA LYS A 253 -11.47 24.59 11.28
C LYS A 253 -11.68 24.72 12.79
N LEU A 254 -10.62 25.12 13.49
CA LEU A 254 -10.66 25.46 14.92
C LEU A 254 -11.14 26.91 15.13
N SER A 255 -11.81 27.15 16.26
CA SER A 255 -12.15 28.51 16.71
C SER A 255 -10.97 29.28 17.33
N SER A 256 -9.80 28.65 17.44
CA SER A 256 -8.58 29.20 18.07
C SER A 256 -7.36 28.36 17.67
N GLU A 257 -6.33 29.01 17.08
CA GLU A 257 -5.06 28.34 16.78
C GLU A 257 -4.26 27.98 18.04
N LYS A 258 -4.49 28.66 19.17
CA LYS A 258 -3.78 28.41 20.44
C LYS A 258 -4.07 27.01 20.97
N ASP A 259 -5.24 26.48 20.65
CA ASP A 259 -5.70 25.16 21.07
C ASP A 259 -5.27 24.03 20.12
N MET A 260 -4.69 24.35 18.96
CA MET A 260 -4.23 23.37 17.97
C MET A 260 -3.11 22.48 18.51
N VAL A 261 -3.12 21.18 18.18
CA VAL A 261 -2.00 20.28 18.49
C VAL A 261 -0.90 20.48 17.45
N LYS A 262 0.10 21.30 17.76
CA LYS A 262 1.24 21.54 16.87
C LYS A 262 2.10 20.26 16.78
N ARG A 263 2.31 19.79 15.55
CA ARG A 263 3.26 18.72 15.19
C ARG A 263 4.70 19.19 15.45
N ILE A 264 5.61 18.25 15.69
CA ILE A 264 7.02 18.57 15.89
C ILE A 264 7.64 19.25 14.65
N GLY A 265 8.53 20.22 14.85
CA GLY A 265 9.25 20.89 13.76
C GLY A 265 10.31 19.98 13.11
N LYS A 266 10.57 20.19 11.81
CA LYS A 266 11.59 19.42 11.04
C LYS A 266 12.99 19.47 11.66
N ASP A 267 13.35 20.59 12.30
CA ASP A 267 14.60 20.75 13.05
C ASP A 267 14.70 19.77 14.23
N TRP A 268 13.70 19.74 15.12
CA TRP A 268 13.72 18.86 16.29
C TRP A 268 13.69 17.37 15.91
N ALA A 269 12.96 17.02 14.84
CA ALA A 269 13.00 15.68 14.26
C ALA A 269 14.42 15.30 13.80
N ARG A 270 15.13 16.20 13.11
CA ARG A 270 16.54 16.00 12.72
C ARG A 270 17.45 15.86 13.96
N LYS A 271 17.23 16.67 15.00
CA LYS A 271 17.98 16.62 16.27
C LYS A 271 17.82 15.29 17.02
N ILE A 272 16.63 14.68 17.03
CA ILE A 272 16.45 13.32 17.58
C ILE A 272 17.31 12.32 16.80
N SER A 273 17.14 12.28 15.47
CA SER A 273 17.69 11.21 14.62
C SER A 273 19.22 11.21 14.58
N VAL A 274 19.84 12.38 14.40
CA VAL A 274 21.31 12.52 14.21
C VAL A 274 22.10 12.40 15.52
N GLY A 275 21.46 12.56 16.68
CA GLY A 275 22.14 12.66 17.97
C GLY A 275 22.92 11.42 18.44
N SER A 276 23.99 11.65 19.19
CA SER A 276 24.75 10.67 19.97
C SER A 276 24.14 10.53 21.37
N TRP A 277 23.16 9.61 21.51
CA TRP A 277 22.41 9.38 22.74
C TRP A 277 23.23 8.54 23.74
N GLU A 278 24.28 9.14 24.28
CA GLU A 278 25.24 8.56 25.22
C GLU A 278 25.04 9.18 26.61
N PRO A 279 25.08 8.41 27.71
CA PRO A 279 24.79 8.92 29.05
C PRO A 279 25.86 9.92 29.51
N VAL A 280 25.42 11.10 29.95
CA VAL A 280 26.28 12.16 30.48
C VAL A 280 26.48 11.96 31.98
N ASP A 281 27.70 12.18 32.49
CA ASP A 281 27.93 12.34 33.93
C ASP A 281 27.32 13.68 34.37
N ALA A 282 26.15 13.61 34.99
CA ALA A 282 25.39 14.79 35.39
C ALA A 282 26.08 15.58 36.51
N VAL A 283 26.91 14.95 37.34
CA VAL A 283 27.62 15.64 38.43
C VAL A 283 28.81 16.39 37.86
N ALA A 284 29.68 15.70 37.10
CA ALA A 284 30.83 16.31 36.46
C ALA A 284 30.41 17.41 35.45
N ALA A 285 29.32 17.21 34.71
CA ALA A 285 28.80 18.23 33.80
C ALA A 285 28.25 19.45 34.55
N VAL A 286 27.61 19.28 35.71
CA VAL A 286 27.13 20.41 36.52
C VAL A 286 28.28 21.15 37.21
N GLU A 287 29.33 20.46 37.67
CA GLU A 287 30.55 21.12 38.14
C GLU A 287 31.23 21.90 37.00
N MET A 288 31.30 21.34 35.80
CA MET A 288 31.83 22.03 34.62
C MET A 288 31.00 23.28 34.25
N ILE A 289 29.68 23.23 34.42
CA ILE A 289 28.75 24.37 34.26
C ILE A 289 28.95 25.43 35.37
N LYS A 290 29.19 25.03 36.63
CA LYS A 290 29.38 25.93 37.77
C LYS A 290 30.77 26.59 37.79
N ASN A 291 31.79 25.92 37.24
CA ASN A 291 33.20 26.34 37.30
C ASN A 291 33.73 26.98 36.01
N GLN A 292 32.93 27.15 34.96
CA GLN A 292 33.40 27.79 33.73
C GLN A 292 33.67 29.29 33.91
N LEU A 293 34.94 29.67 33.74
CA LEU A 293 35.37 31.06 33.56
C LEU A 293 34.89 31.59 32.20
N THR A 294 34.62 32.89 32.11
CA THR A 294 33.99 33.58 30.97
C THR A 294 34.74 33.48 29.63
N ASP A 295 35.98 33.02 29.65
CA ASP A 295 36.90 33.06 28.51
C ASP A 295 37.00 31.70 27.77
N VAL A 296 36.24 30.68 28.22
CA VAL A 296 36.15 29.39 27.51
C VAL A 296 35.30 29.56 26.25
N LYS A 297 35.85 29.12 25.11
CA LYS A 297 35.16 29.16 23.81
C LYS A 297 33.81 28.45 23.88
N ALA A 298 32.79 29.05 23.26
CA ALA A 298 31.44 28.49 23.21
C ALA A 298 31.45 27.02 22.73
N PHE A 299 30.75 26.15 23.47
CA PHE A 299 30.63 24.71 23.20
C PHE A 299 30.32 24.45 21.72
N ALA A 300 31.11 23.61 21.05
CA ALA A 300 31.06 23.42 19.60
C ALA A 300 29.89 22.52 19.16
N SER A 301 28.65 22.97 19.40
CA SER A 301 27.46 22.18 19.09
C SER A 301 27.27 22.02 17.58
N LYS A 302 27.27 20.76 17.10
CA LYS A 302 27.00 20.42 15.69
C LYS A 302 25.61 19.82 15.60
N ASN A 303 24.73 20.43 14.82
CA ASN A 303 23.31 20.07 14.74
C ASN A 303 22.58 20.08 16.10
N GLY A 304 22.98 20.92 17.05
CA GLY A 304 22.39 20.97 18.40
C GLY A 304 22.79 19.81 19.32
N TRP A 305 23.97 19.22 19.10
CA TRP A 305 24.62 18.27 20.02
C TRP A 305 26.09 18.66 20.20
N SER A 306 26.59 18.71 21.43
CA SER A 306 28.04 18.81 21.72
C SER A 306 28.62 17.45 22.10
N LYS A 307 29.91 17.24 21.78
CA LYS A 307 30.71 16.09 22.21
C LYS A 307 31.61 16.38 23.42
N GLU A 308 31.52 17.59 23.98
CA GLU A 308 32.43 18.08 25.04
C GLU A 308 31.88 17.78 26.45
N TRP A 309 30.70 17.16 26.56
CA TRP A 309 30.13 16.72 27.84
C TRP A 309 30.85 15.47 28.37
N PRO A 310 31.11 15.36 29.69
CA PRO A 310 31.68 14.17 30.28
C PRO A 310 30.69 13.00 30.16
N LEU A 311 31.15 11.84 29.71
CA LEU A 311 30.32 10.64 29.54
C LEU A 311 30.45 9.70 30.74
N ALA A 312 29.33 9.12 31.16
CA ALA A 312 29.28 8.11 32.21
C ALA A 312 29.41 6.70 31.61
N ALA A 313 30.15 5.82 32.26
CA ALA A 313 30.26 4.41 31.88
C ALA A 313 29.04 3.59 32.37
N ASP A 314 27.84 3.94 31.88
CA ASP A 314 26.57 3.33 32.32
C ASP A 314 25.85 2.60 31.16
N GLU A 315 25.87 1.27 31.23
CA GLU A 315 25.27 0.40 30.22
C GLU A 315 23.73 0.34 30.30
N GLU A 316 23.12 0.55 31.48
CA GLU A 316 21.67 0.58 31.60
C GLU A 316 21.09 1.90 31.07
N ARG A 317 21.66 3.05 31.43
CA ARG A 317 21.29 4.35 30.86
C ARG A 317 21.49 4.33 29.34
N THR A 318 22.57 3.73 28.85
CA THR A 318 22.81 3.51 27.40
C THR A 318 21.69 2.70 26.74
N ARG A 319 21.25 1.59 27.35
CA ARG A 319 20.11 0.79 26.87
C ARG A 319 18.81 1.60 26.84
N LEU A 320 18.49 2.29 27.93
CA LEU A 320 17.26 3.08 28.07
C LEU A 320 17.22 4.24 27.07
N LEU A 321 18.31 4.99 26.92
CA LEU A 321 18.46 6.07 25.95
C LEU A 321 18.28 5.58 24.50
N ARG A 322 18.83 4.39 24.17
CA ARG A 322 18.67 3.76 22.85
C ARG A 322 17.21 3.42 22.55
N GLU A 323 16.47 2.84 23.50
CA GLU A 323 15.04 2.56 23.31
C GLU A 323 14.19 3.84 23.20
N ILE A 324 14.48 4.86 24.00
CA ILE A 324 13.81 6.17 23.93
C ILE A 324 14.05 6.82 22.56
N LYS A 325 15.29 6.79 22.04
CA LYS A 325 15.62 7.29 20.69
C LYS A 325 14.77 6.60 19.63
N LEU A 326 14.70 5.26 19.63
CA LEU A 326 13.95 4.49 18.63
C LEU A 326 12.45 4.83 18.61
N LEU A 327 11.83 4.99 19.78
CA LEU A 327 10.42 5.39 19.88
C LEU A 327 10.21 6.83 19.39
N LEU A 328 11.07 7.78 19.75
CA LEU A 328 10.95 9.17 19.31
C LEU A 328 11.17 9.33 17.80
N VAL A 329 12.10 8.59 17.20
CA VAL A 329 12.27 8.52 15.73
C VAL A 329 11.01 7.98 15.07
N SER A 330 10.49 6.83 15.53
CA SER A 330 9.24 6.26 15.00
C SER A 330 8.05 7.24 15.09
N PHE A 331 7.96 8.03 16.16
CA PHE A 331 6.91 9.03 16.32
C PHE A 331 7.10 10.26 15.41
N CYS A 332 8.32 10.57 15.01
CA CYS A 332 8.62 11.56 13.97
C CYS A 332 8.23 11.05 12.58
N ASP A 333 8.60 9.82 12.23
CA ASP A 333 8.32 9.22 10.91
C ASP A 333 6.81 9.09 10.67
N LEU A 334 6.07 8.62 11.68
CA LEU A 334 4.60 8.56 11.69
C LEU A 334 3.93 9.94 11.85
N ARG A 335 4.72 11.02 12.04
CA ARG A 335 4.27 12.40 12.25
C ARG A 335 3.33 12.61 13.46
N ILE A 336 3.32 11.68 14.41
CA ILE A 336 2.47 11.70 15.63
C ILE A 336 3.14 12.40 16.83
N LEU A 337 4.45 12.71 16.74
CA LEU A 337 5.13 13.50 17.76
C LEU A 337 4.61 14.95 17.74
N SER A 338 4.00 15.37 18.85
CA SER A 338 3.52 16.74 19.07
C SER A 338 4.50 17.53 19.93
N CYS A 339 4.48 18.86 19.82
CA CYS A 339 5.23 19.73 20.73
C CYS A 339 4.88 19.41 22.20
N SER A 340 3.62 19.12 22.51
CA SER A 340 3.20 18.77 23.87
C SER A 340 3.78 17.47 24.43
N ILE A 341 4.24 16.54 23.58
CA ILE A 341 5.00 15.36 24.01
C ILE A 341 6.46 15.73 24.23
N ARG A 342 7.07 16.52 23.33
CA ARG A 342 8.40 17.12 23.55
C ARG A 342 8.44 17.85 24.88
N ASP A 343 7.51 18.77 25.13
CA ASP A 343 7.49 19.62 26.32
C ASP A 343 7.35 18.79 27.62
N TRP A 344 6.63 17.66 27.57
CA TRP A 344 6.53 16.72 28.68
C TRP A 344 7.85 15.95 28.91
N VAL A 345 8.48 15.43 27.85
CA VAL A 345 9.78 14.74 27.94
C VAL A 345 10.87 15.69 28.44
N MET A 346 10.94 16.91 27.89
CA MET A 346 11.89 17.95 28.27
C MET A 346 11.66 18.51 29.68
N GLY A 347 10.46 18.32 30.25
CA GLY A 347 10.17 18.63 31.65
C GLY A 347 11.00 17.81 32.65
N TYR A 348 11.44 16.60 32.28
CA TYR A 348 12.29 15.77 33.12
C TYR A 348 13.71 16.33 33.29
N PRO A 349 14.52 16.56 32.23
CA PRO A 349 15.88 17.07 32.40
C PRO A 349 15.91 18.49 32.98
N VAL A 350 14.96 19.37 32.61
CA VAL A 350 14.83 20.70 33.25
C VAL A 350 14.54 20.58 34.75
N LYS A 351 13.68 19.64 35.17
CA LYS A 351 13.43 19.39 36.61
C LYS A 351 14.61 18.71 37.30
N HIS A 352 15.35 17.83 36.62
CA HIS A 352 16.54 17.17 37.17
C HIS A 352 17.66 18.17 37.42
N LEU A 353 18.07 18.92 36.39
CA LEU A 353 19.19 19.87 36.47
C LEU A 353 18.92 21.00 37.48
N LYS A 354 17.67 21.40 37.68
CA LYS A 354 17.27 22.30 38.78
C LYS A 354 17.49 21.73 40.19
N LYS A 355 17.39 20.41 40.39
CA LYS A 355 17.76 19.78 41.69
C LYS A 355 19.27 19.86 41.95
N LEU A 356 20.07 19.90 40.89
CA LEU A 356 21.53 20.04 40.93
C LEU A 356 21.97 21.52 40.98
N GLU A 357 21.03 22.43 41.23
CA GLU A 357 21.23 23.89 41.35
C GLU A 357 21.72 24.57 40.05
N VAL A 358 21.43 23.99 38.87
CA VAL A 358 21.68 24.68 37.60
C VAL A 358 20.67 25.81 37.43
N SER A 359 21.17 27.03 37.15
CA SER A 359 20.32 28.20 36.92
C SER A 359 19.49 28.06 35.63
N GLU A 360 18.33 28.72 35.56
CA GLU A 360 17.52 28.72 34.32
C GLU A 360 18.26 29.35 33.14
N GLN A 361 19.10 30.36 33.39
CA GLN A 361 19.90 31.02 32.36
C GLN A 361 20.93 30.05 31.76
N ASN A 362 21.66 29.31 32.60
CA ASN A 362 22.65 28.31 32.15
C ASN A 362 21.97 27.22 31.29
N LEU A 363 20.74 26.80 31.60
CA LEU A 363 20.01 25.83 30.78
C LEU A 363 19.68 26.34 29.37
N VAL A 364 19.53 27.66 29.20
CA VAL A 364 19.35 28.32 27.89
C VAL A 364 20.70 28.49 27.20
N ASP A 365 21.72 29.00 27.90
CA ASP A 365 23.05 29.30 27.34
C ASP A 365 23.76 28.05 26.78
N TYR A 366 23.55 26.88 27.41
CA TYR A 366 24.05 25.58 26.93
C TYR A 366 23.04 24.81 26.03
N HIS A 367 21.97 25.48 25.56
CA HIS A 367 20.89 24.92 24.72
C HIS A 367 20.21 23.65 25.24
N LEU A 368 20.28 23.38 26.55
CA LEU A 368 19.76 22.17 27.19
C LEU A 368 18.22 22.14 27.25
N VAL A 369 17.55 23.29 27.21
CA VAL A 369 16.07 23.37 27.08
C VAL A 369 15.60 23.06 25.66
N GLU A 370 16.41 23.36 24.64
CA GLU A 370 16.00 23.32 23.23
C GLU A 370 16.32 22.00 22.53
N THR A 371 17.30 21.26 23.05
CA THR A 371 17.90 20.08 22.39
C THR A 371 17.55 18.79 23.15
N PRO A 372 17.30 17.66 22.45
CA PRO A 372 17.06 16.37 23.12
C PRO A 372 18.30 15.85 23.86
N GLN A 373 19.49 16.47 23.72
CA GLN A 373 20.70 16.05 24.42
C GLN A 373 20.56 16.09 25.94
N SER A 374 19.79 17.02 26.52
CA SER A 374 19.64 17.10 27.98
C SER A 374 18.95 15.87 28.60
N ILE A 375 18.21 15.08 27.81
CA ILE A 375 17.65 13.77 28.23
C ILE A 375 18.78 12.81 28.64
N CYS A 376 19.99 12.95 28.07
CA CYS A 376 21.15 12.12 28.39
C CYS A 376 21.73 12.34 29.79
N PHE A 377 21.36 13.45 30.46
CA PHE A 377 21.73 13.75 31.85
C PHE A 377 20.83 13.03 32.87
N LEU A 378 19.79 12.31 32.44
CA LEU A 378 18.84 11.66 33.34
C LEU A 378 19.31 10.30 33.86
N GLU A 379 18.86 9.97 35.06
CA GLU A 379 19.08 8.70 35.74
C GLU A 379 18.12 7.58 35.27
N CYS A 380 18.50 6.32 35.49
CA CYS A 380 17.72 5.13 35.08
C CYS A 380 16.23 5.20 35.48
N HIS A 381 15.91 5.73 36.66
CA HIS A 381 14.53 5.89 37.12
C HIS A 381 13.72 6.88 36.25
N GLU A 382 14.29 8.03 35.90
CA GLU A 382 13.60 9.07 35.12
C GLU A 382 13.53 8.68 33.64
N LEU A 383 14.59 8.07 33.11
CA LEU A 383 14.58 7.43 31.78
C LEU A 383 13.52 6.31 31.71
N SER A 384 13.39 5.47 32.73
CA SER A 384 12.38 4.41 32.79
C SER A 384 10.95 4.96 32.82
N GLN A 385 10.70 6.11 33.48
CA GLN A 385 9.40 6.77 33.44
C GLN A 385 9.06 7.33 32.05
N ILE A 386 10.04 7.94 31.36
CA ILE A 386 9.89 8.40 29.97
C ILE A 386 9.62 7.21 29.05
N LEU A 387 10.46 6.17 29.09
CA LEU A 387 10.34 4.98 28.27
C LEU A 387 9.00 4.25 28.50
N GLY A 388 8.58 4.12 29.76
CA GLY A 388 7.28 3.55 30.13
C GLY A 388 6.12 4.34 29.53
N PHE A 389 6.13 5.67 29.61
CA PHE A 389 5.12 6.52 28.99
C PHE A 389 5.11 6.38 27.46
N LEU A 390 6.27 6.47 26.80
CA LEU A 390 6.37 6.35 25.34
C LEU A 390 5.84 4.99 24.86
N LYS A 391 6.13 3.90 25.59
CA LYS A 391 5.57 2.55 25.31
C LYS A 391 4.05 2.45 25.46
N THR A 392 3.37 3.38 26.12
CA THR A 392 1.88 3.43 26.14
C THR A 392 1.26 4.07 24.90
N ILE A 393 2.04 4.80 24.10
CA ILE A 393 1.53 5.53 22.93
C ILE A 393 1.32 4.53 21.78
N LYS A 394 0.07 4.35 21.36
CA LYS A 394 -0.26 3.53 20.19
C LYS A 394 0.10 4.27 18.92
N CYS A 395 0.96 3.65 18.11
CA CYS A 395 1.48 4.19 16.86
C CYS A 395 0.47 4.21 15.69
N GLY A 396 -0.57 3.38 15.77
CA GLY A 396 -1.58 3.22 14.72
C GLY A 396 -3.01 3.33 15.25
N ARG A 397 -3.94 3.66 14.35
CA ARG A 397 -5.38 3.78 14.62
C ARG A 397 -6.14 2.81 13.72
N ASP A 398 -6.77 1.81 14.35
CA ASP A 398 -7.70 0.89 13.69
C ASP A 398 -9.06 1.58 13.49
N ASP A 399 -9.16 2.36 12.41
CA ASP A 399 -10.41 2.95 11.90
C ASP A 399 -10.77 2.51 10.49
N GLY A 400 -9.97 1.62 9.90
CA GLY A 400 -10.13 1.12 8.54
C GLY A 400 -9.70 2.09 7.43
N THR A 401 -9.00 3.19 7.73
CA THR A 401 -8.43 4.08 6.68
C THR A 401 -7.59 3.30 5.67
N ASP A 402 -6.74 2.37 6.13
CA ASP A 402 -5.97 1.45 5.27
C ASP A 402 -6.84 0.58 4.34
N LEU A 403 -8.02 0.14 4.80
CA LEU A 403 -8.96 -0.58 3.94
C LEU A 403 -9.58 0.36 2.89
N VAL A 404 -9.82 1.62 3.22
CA VAL A 404 -10.27 2.64 2.24
C VAL A 404 -9.16 2.97 1.24
N CYS A 405 -7.89 3.07 1.67
CA CYS A 405 -6.75 3.20 0.77
C CYS A 405 -6.75 2.06 -0.26
N ARG A 406 -6.74 0.80 0.19
CA ARG A 406 -6.73 -0.37 -0.69
C ARG A 406 -7.93 -0.44 -1.65
N ALA A 407 -9.11 0.02 -1.20
CA ALA A 407 -10.29 0.14 -2.05
C ALA A 407 -10.08 1.16 -3.18
N VAL A 408 -9.48 2.30 -2.87
CA VAL A 408 -9.14 3.35 -3.85
C VAL A 408 -7.99 2.91 -4.74
N ASP A 409 -6.97 2.25 -4.21
CA ASP A 409 -5.84 1.70 -4.97
C ASP A 409 -6.33 0.69 -6.03
N SER A 410 -7.23 -0.24 -5.66
CA SER A 410 -7.80 -1.19 -6.63
C SER A 410 -8.68 -0.52 -7.69
N ILE A 411 -9.29 0.64 -7.42
CA ILE A 411 -10.14 1.34 -8.39
C ILE A 411 -9.28 2.22 -9.30
N VAL A 412 -8.34 2.98 -8.75
CA VAL A 412 -7.35 3.77 -9.51
C VAL A 412 -6.49 2.86 -10.40
N ALA A 413 -6.12 1.66 -9.94
CA ALA A 413 -5.40 0.69 -10.77
C ALA A 413 -6.20 0.19 -11.99
N ARG A 414 -7.54 0.25 -11.96
CA ARG A 414 -8.42 -0.10 -13.09
C ARG A 414 -8.65 1.06 -14.06
N THR A 415 -8.46 2.30 -13.61
CA THR A 415 -8.66 3.52 -14.43
C THR A 415 -7.36 4.14 -14.95
N ARG A 416 -6.18 3.65 -14.53
CA ARG A 416 -4.89 4.04 -15.12
C ARG A 416 -4.79 3.61 -16.58
N VAL A 417 -4.59 4.60 -17.45
CA VAL A 417 -4.21 4.40 -18.85
C VAL A 417 -2.72 4.07 -18.93
N LYS A 418 -2.34 3.09 -19.75
CA LYS A 418 -0.94 2.65 -19.92
C LYS A 418 -0.28 3.30 -21.14
N GLU A 419 -1.12 3.69 -22.10
CA GLU A 419 -0.80 4.10 -23.45
C GLU A 419 -0.55 5.61 -23.57
N LYS A 420 0.54 5.99 -24.24
CA LYS A 420 0.70 7.36 -24.76
C LYS A 420 -0.21 7.58 -25.97
N ILE A 421 -0.83 8.76 -25.99
CA ILE A 421 -1.57 9.28 -27.14
C ILE A 421 -1.07 10.71 -27.31
N ASP A 422 -0.44 10.99 -28.44
CA ASP A 422 0.14 12.30 -28.76
C ASP A 422 -0.55 12.88 -30.02
N PHE A 423 -0.23 14.09 -30.43
CA PHE A 423 -0.80 14.73 -31.63
C PHE A 423 0.27 15.16 -32.64
N ASP A 424 -0.16 15.39 -33.88
CA ASP A 424 0.60 16.18 -34.85
C ASP A 424 0.43 17.70 -34.62
N PRO A 425 1.29 18.57 -35.18
CA PRO A 425 1.20 20.02 -35.00
C PRO A 425 -0.10 20.68 -35.45
N GLN A 426 -0.89 20.03 -36.30
CA GLN A 426 -2.18 20.53 -36.80
C GLN A 426 -3.38 19.95 -36.02
N PHE A 427 -3.17 19.11 -35.00
CA PHE A 427 -4.21 18.39 -34.26
C PHE A 427 -5.24 17.71 -35.20
N SER A 428 -4.73 17.10 -36.27
CA SER A 428 -5.48 16.38 -37.31
C SER A 428 -5.32 14.86 -37.21
N TYR A 429 -4.24 14.40 -36.56
CA TYR A 429 -3.93 12.99 -36.29
C TYR A 429 -3.71 12.74 -34.80
N LEU A 430 -4.32 11.68 -34.29
CA LEU A 430 -3.91 11.03 -33.04
C LEU A 430 -2.75 10.09 -33.33
N LEU A 431 -1.65 10.23 -32.58
CA LEU A 431 -0.46 9.41 -32.69
C LEU A 431 -0.51 8.33 -31.61
N LEU A 432 -0.62 7.07 -32.04
CA LEU A 432 -0.63 5.91 -31.16
C LEU A 432 0.74 5.67 -30.53
N ASP A 433 0.74 5.09 -29.33
CA ASP A 433 1.95 4.76 -28.59
C ASP A 433 2.93 3.90 -29.42
N ARG A 434 4.10 4.49 -29.75
CA ARG A 434 5.20 3.81 -30.47
C ARG A 434 5.65 2.48 -29.86
N ARG A 435 5.30 2.18 -28.60
CA ARG A 435 5.57 0.90 -27.93
C ARG A 435 4.74 -0.25 -28.50
N LEU A 436 3.56 0.01 -29.08
CA LEU A 436 2.72 -1.00 -29.74
C LEU A 436 3.37 -1.62 -31.00
N LEU A 437 4.51 -1.06 -31.46
CA LEU A 437 5.35 -1.60 -32.53
C LEU A 437 6.52 -2.49 -32.02
N LYS A 438 6.72 -2.62 -30.70
CA LYS A 438 7.87 -3.30 -30.09
C LYS A 438 7.49 -4.26 -28.96
N SER A 439 7.80 -5.53 -29.11
CA SER A 439 7.41 -6.61 -28.18
C SER A 439 8.02 -6.61 -26.75
N LYS A 440 8.72 -5.56 -26.31
CA LYS A 440 9.18 -5.36 -24.92
C LYS A 440 9.33 -3.89 -24.53
N ASN A 441 8.55 -3.43 -23.53
CA ASN A 441 8.97 -2.56 -22.41
C ASN A 441 7.77 -2.25 -21.48
N THR A 442 8.03 -2.04 -20.18
CA THR A 442 7.02 -2.15 -19.09
C THR A 442 6.70 -0.86 -18.34
N GLN A 443 7.24 0.29 -18.74
CA GLN A 443 6.96 1.57 -18.08
C GLN A 443 5.50 2.03 -18.29
N PHE A 444 4.92 2.77 -17.35
CA PHE A 444 3.59 3.39 -17.49
C PHE A 444 3.68 4.86 -17.94
N ASP A 445 2.55 5.49 -18.24
CA ASP A 445 2.49 6.93 -18.52
C ASP A 445 1.60 7.67 -17.52
N ASP A 446 2.09 7.73 -16.28
CA ASP A 446 1.42 8.34 -15.14
C ASP A 446 1.40 9.89 -15.17
N GLU A 447 2.13 10.55 -16.09
CA GLU A 447 2.15 12.02 -16.21
C GLU A 447 0.96 12.60 -16.98
N GLY A 448 0.36 11.85 -17.92
CA GLY A 448 -0.80 12.31 -18.71
C GLY A 448 -0.53 13.54 -19.59
N THR A 449 0.73 13.84 -19.92
CA THR A 449 1.14 14.98 -20.75
C THR A 449 0.89 14.72 -22.24
N ILE A 450 0.40 15.73 -22.96
CA ILE A 450 0.27 15.69 -24.43
C ILE A 450 1.56 16.20 -25.06
N ASN A 451 2.14 15.42 -25.97
CA ASN A 451 3.27 15.85 -26.79
C ASN A 451 2.79 16.12 -28.22
N VAL A 452 3.52 16.98 -28.92
CA VAL A 452 3.26 17.33 -30.32
C VAL A 452 4.47 16.94 -31.15
N PHE A 453 4.28 16.07 -32.14
CA PHE A 453 5.35 15.51 -32.95
C PHE A 453 5.04 15.50 -34.45
N ASP A 454 6.04 15.73 -35.30
CA ASP A 454 5.95 15.38 -36.72
C ASP A 454 5.70 13.85 -36.84
N PRO A 455 4.59 13.40 -37.45
CA PRO A 455 4.23 11.98 -37.49
C PRO A 455 5.22 11.11 -38.29
N ASN A 456 5.94 11.69 -39.25
CA ASN A 456 6.92 10.98 -40.06
C ASN A 456 8.24 10.83 -39.29
N VAL A 457 8.69 11.88 -38.61
CA VAL A 457 9.88 11.85 -37.75
C VAL A 457 9.68 10.93 -36.53
N HIS A 458 8.51 10.97 -35.89
CA HIS A 458 8.22 10.19 -34.68
C HIS A 458 8.39 8.68 -34.89
N TYR A 459 7.85 8.13 -35.99
CA TYR A 459 7.89 6.69 -36.27
C TYR A 459 9.09 6.23 -37.13
N ALA A 460 9.86 7.15 -37.75
CA ALA A 460 10.99 6.78 -38.64
C ALA A 460 12.02 5.83 -37.99
N LYS A 461 12.27 6.01 -36.69
CA LYS A 461 13.21 5.19 -35.89
C LYS A 461 12.54 4.05 -35.12
N ALA A 462 11.23 3.84 -35.29
CA ALA A 462 10.54 2.70 -34.71
C ALA A 462 10.87 1.42 -35.49
N GLN A 463 11.41 0.42 -34.79
CA GLN A 463 11.35 -0.98 -35.21
C GLN A 463 9.90 -1.46 -35.09
N ALA A 464 9.41 -2.21 -36.08
CA ALA A 464 8.03 -2.70 -36.13
C ALA A 464 8.04 -4.24 -36.17
N HIS A 465 8.21 -4.86 -35.01
CA HIS A 465 8.37 -6.31 -34.84
C HIS A 465 7.54 -6.79 -33.64
N GLY A 466 6.61 -7.71 -33.92
CA GLY A 466 5.62 -8.20 -32.96
C GLY A 466 4.19 -8.06 -33.50
N ASP A 467 3.24 -8.67 -32.79
CA ASP A 467 1.80 -8.55 -33.01
C ASP A 467 1.09 -7.95 -31.78
N ASP A 468 1.84 -7.23 -30.94
CA ASP A 468 1.40 -6.60 -29.70
C ASP A 468 0.19 -5.67 -29.89
N ILE A 469 0.14 -4.92 -31.00
CA ILE A 469 -1.02 -4.10 -31.36
C ILE A 469 -2.30 -4.93 -31.57
N ILE A 470 -2.17 -6.18 -32.03
CA ILE A 470 -3.31 -7.09 -32.23
C ILE A 470 -3.78 -7.67 -30.90
N SER A 471 -2.86 -7.96 -29.97
CA SER A 471 -3.21 -8.23 -28.57
C SER A 471 -3.95 -7.03 -27.96
N TRP A 472 -3.37 -5.85 -28.03
CA TRP A 472 -3.90 -4.60 -27.48
C TRP A 472 -5.28 -4.20 -28.05
N LEU A 473 -5.56 -4.49 -29.32
CA LEU A 473 -6.88 -4.33 -29.94
C LEU A 473 -7.88 -5.43 -29.50
N THR A 474 -7.44 -6.68 -29.31
CA THR A 474 -8.33 -7.81 -28.98
C THR A 474 -8.62 -7.95 -27.48
N GLU A 475 -7.71 -7.50 -26.60
CA GLU A 475 -7.89 -7.35 -25.15
C GLU A 475 -9.11 -6.48 -24.79
N TYR A 476 -9.45 -5.52 -25.66
CA TYR A 476 -10.58 -4.60 -25.48
C TYR A 476 -11.95 -5.29 -25.35
N ASN A 477 -12.08 -6.52 -25.85
CA ASN A 477 -13.34 -7.30 -25.77
C ASN A 477 -13.75 -7.70 -24.34
N SER A 478 -12.90 -7.44 -23.33
CA SER A 478 -13.13 -7.74 -21.91
C SER A 478 -13.74 -6.59 -21.09
N VAL A 479 -13.75 -5.35 -21.61
CA VAL A 479 -14.28 -4.18 -20.90
C VAL A 479 -15.82 -4.24 -20.84
N ASP A 480 -16.41 -3.73 -19.74
CA ASP A 480 -17.86 -3.69 -19.55
C ASP A 480 -18.56 -3.01 -20.73
N LYS A 481 -19.56 -3.69 -21.30
CA LYS A 481 -20.31 -3.23 -22.48
C LYS A 481 -21.38 -2.18 -22.14
N THR A 482 -21.41 -1.67 -20.89
CA THR A 482 -22.21 -0.48 -20.59
C THR A 482 -21.62 0.75 -21.29
N PHE A 483 -22.52 1.58 -21.83
CA PHE A 483 -22.19 2.75 -22.62
C PHE A 483 -21.36 3.78 -21.83
N LEU A 484 -20.62 4.65 -22.53
CA LEU A 484 -19.85 5.77 -21.98
C LEU A 484 -20.70 6.54 -20.94
N ARG A 485 -20.45 6.29 -19.66
CA ARG A 485 -21.13 6.98 -18.56
C ARG A 485 -20.51 8.36 -18.41
N PRO A 486 -21.27 9.43 -18.14
CA PRO A 486 -20.73 10.73 -17.81
C PRO A 486 -19.55 10.65 -16.82
N ILE A 487 -18.55 11.52 -17.00
CA ILE A 487 -17.34 11.64 -16.15
C ILE A 487 -17.69 11.72 -14.64
N ARG A 488 -18.88 12.27 -14.35
CA ARG A 488 -19.50 12.34 -13.03
C ARG A 488 -19.92 10.99 -12.45
N GLU A 489 -20.48 10.09 -13.25
CA GLU A 489 -20.98 8.78 -12.80
C GLU A 489 -19.86 7.76 -12.59
N HIS A 490 -18.69 7.98 -13.18
CA HIS A 490 -17.49 7.14 -12.99
C HIS A 490 -17.04 7.14 -11.53
N ASP A 491 -17.11 5.96 -10.92
CA ASP A 491 -16.72 5.68 -9.52
C ASP A 491 -17.35 6.61 -8.46
N PHE A 492 -18.45 7.28 -8.81
CA PHE A 492 -19.15 8.23 -7.94
C PHE A 492 -19.52 7.64 -6.57
N GLY A 493 -19.94 6.38 -6.54
CA GLY A 493 -20.28 5.67 -5.32
C GLY A 493 -19.13 5.63 -4.31
N ILE A 494 -17.91 5.25 -4.74
CA ILE A 494 -16.76 5.21 -3.83
C ILE A 494 -16.28 6.63 -3.51
N TRP A 495 -16.38 7.58 -4.45
CA TRP A 495 -16.04 8.98 -4.26
C TRP A 495 -16.85 9.62 -3.12
N VAL A 496 -18.19 9.51 -3.13
CA VAL A 496 -19.01 10.04 -2.02
C VAL A 496 -18.76 9.25 -0.73
N ALA A 497 -18.52 7.93 -0.79
CA ALA A 497 -18.21 7.14 0.41
C ALA A 497 -16.91 7.58 1.09
N VAL A 498 -15.87 7.91 0.33
CA VAL A 498 -14.61 8.47 0.84
C VAL A 498 -14.82 9.89 1.35
N LEU A 499 -15.60 10.73 0.66
CA LEU A 499 -15.96 12.07 1.15
C LEU A 499 -16.65 12.00 2.53
N LYS A 500 -17.62 11.07 2.72
CA LYS A 500 -18.26 10.84 4.02
C LYS A 500 -17.27 10.32 5.07
N ALA A 501 -16.28 9.52 4.69
CA ALA A 501 -15.21 9.11 5.60
C ALA A 501 -14.33 10.29 6.04
N VAL A 502 -14.00 11.23 5.14
CA VAL A 502 -13.29 12.47 5.50
C VAL A 502 -14.14 13.31 6.46
N GLN A 503 -15.41 13.56 6.13
CA GLN A 503 -16.35 14.32 6.98
C GLN A 503 -16.46 13.72 8.38
N PHE A 504 -16.55 12.39 8.51
CA PHE A 504 -16.50 11.67 9.79
C PHE A 504 -15.21 11.91 10.58
N THR A 505 -14.04 11.97 9.91
CA THR A 505 -12.79 12.31 10.60
C THR A 505 -12.74 13.77 11.05
N CYS A 506 -13.26 14.73 10.27
CA CYS A 506 -13.39 16.14 10.68
C CYS A 506 -14.31 16.29 11.91
N ARG A 507 -15.48 15.65 11.87
CA ARG A 507 -16.43 15.55 12.99
C ARG A 507 -15.78 14.92 14.22
N THR A 508 -15.01 13.84 14.03
CA THR A 508 -14.26 13.17 15.11
C THR A 508 -13.20 14.09 15.73
N LEU A 509 -12.41 14.82 14.92
CA LEU A 509 -11.45 15.82 15.37
C LEU A 509 -12.14 16.89 16.22
N GLY A 510 -13.27 17.43 15.75
CA GLY A 510 -14.10 18.37 16.52
C GLY A 510 -14.43 17.87 17.91
N THR A 511 -14.98 16.65 18.04
CA THR A 511 -15.30 16.10 19.37
C THR A 511 -14.08 15.89 20.27
N LYS A 512 -12.88 15.64 19.71
CA LYS A 512 -11.64 15.46 20.49
C LYS A 512 -11.01 16.79 20.88
N TYR A 513 -11.08 17.82 20.02
CA TYR A 513 -10.64 19.18 20.35
C TYR A 513 -11.54 19.85 21.38
N SER A 514 -12.88 19.75 21.26
CA SER A 514 -13.79 20.27 22.29
C SER A 514 -13.51 19.64 23.67
N LYS A 515 -13.21 18.34 23.72
CA LYS A 515 -12.77 17.65 24.95
C LYS A 515 -11.42 18.17 25.45
N LYS A 516 -10.43 18.40 24.58
CA LYS A 516 -9.13 18.99 24.94
C LYS A 516 -9.31 20.34 25.63
N VAL A 517 -10.11 21.24 25.06
CA VAL A 517 -10.39 22.57 25.63
C VAL A 517 -11.10 22.47 26.99
N GLN A 518 -12.13 21.63 27.11
CA GLN A 518 -12.86 21.43 28.36
C GLN A 518 -11.97 20.93 29.49
N VAL A 519 -11.09 19.95 29.22
CA VAL A 519 -10.17 19.40 30.22
C VAL A 519 -9.03 20.37 30.53
N SER A 520 -8.57 21.18 29.57
CA SER A 520 -7.61 22.26 29.80
C SER A 520 -8.18 23.33 30.75
N ASN A 521 -9.42 23.76 30.53
CA ASN A 521 -10.10 24.72 31.40
C ASN A 521 -10.31 24.19 32.82
N TYR A 522 -10.61 22.90 32.97
CA TYR A 522 -10.70 22.25 34.28
C TYR A 522 -9.35 22.16 35.01
N ASN A 523 -8.25 21.94 34.29
CA ASN A 523 -6.92 21.97 34.91
C ASN A 523 -6.52 23.39 35.35
N ALA A 524 -6.76 24.40 34.51
CA ALA A 524 -6.54 25.80 34.89
C ALA A 524 -7.37 26.19 36.13
N ALA A 525 -8.61 25.69 36.23
CA ALA A 525 -9.43 25.83 37.42
C ALA A 525 -8.83 25.13 38.66
N LEU A 526 -8.37 23.88 38.53
CA LEU A 526 -7.70 23.18 39.64
C LEU A 526 -6.42 23.90 40.10
N THR A 527 -5.60 24.42 39.18
CA THR A 527 -4.43 25.23 39.53
C THR A 527 -4.83 26.53 40.24
N ALA A 528 -5.93 27.18 39.85
CA ALA A 528 -6.45 28.33 40.57
C ALA A 528 -6.92 27.98 42.00
N VAL A 529 -7.56 26.81 42.20
CA VAL A 529 -7.94 26.31 43.53
C VAL A 529 -6.69 25.97 44.38
N GLU A 530 -5.69 25.31 43.80
CA GLU A 530 -4.43 24.98 44.47
C GLU A 530 -3.67 26.26 44.89
N ASN A 531 -3.65 27.29 44.03
CA ASN A 531 -3.06 28.59 44.36
C ASN A 531 -3.81 29.32 45.49
N ILE A 532 -5.15 29.31 45.49
CA ILE A 532 -5.95 29.93 46.58
C ILE A 532 -5.62 29.27 47.92
N CYS A 533 -5.62 27.93 47.98
CA CYS A 533 -5.26 27.20 49.19
C CYS A 533 -3.80 27.46 49.62
N THR A 534 -2.86 27.49 48.68
CA THR A 534 -1.44 27.74 48.98
C THR A 534 -1.22 29.17 49.52
N SER A 535 -1.92 30.16 48.99
CA SER A 535 -1.83 31.55 49.49
C SER A 535 -2.38 31.71 50.91
N GLU A 536 -3.41 30.93 51.29
CA GLU A 536 -3.88 30.84 52.66
C GLU A 536 -2.85 30.13 53.56
N ASP A 537 -2.19 29.06 53.08
CA ASP A 537 -1.12 28.39 53.84
C ASP A 537 0.11 29.29 54.06
N GLU A 538 0.42 30.19 53.13
CA GLU A 538 1.43 31.25 53.30
C GLU A 538 0.97 32.32 54.30
N ARG A 539 -0.30 32.72 54.25
CA ARG A 539 -0.88 33.68 55.20
C ARG A 539 -0.91 33.12 56.64
N ARG A 540 -1.31 31.86 56.82
CA ARG A 540 -1.36 31.17 58.13
C ARG A 540 0.00 30.96 58.78
N ARG A 541 1.07 30.83 57.98
CA ARG A 541 2.46 30.81 58.49
C ARG A 541 2.88 32.13 59.15
N ASN A 542 2.11 33.21 58.97
CA ASN A 542 2.42 34.56 59.47
C ASN A 542 1.32 35.17 60.36
N LEU A 543 0.19 34.48 60.59
CA LEU A 543 -0.96 35.02 61.35
C LEU A 543 -1.51 34.05 62.43
N PRO A 544 -2.02 34.58 63.56
CA PRO A 544 -2.74 33.81 64.59
C PRO A 544 -3.95 33.02 64.08
N GLU A 545 -4.27 31.91 64.75
CA GLU A 545 -5.35 30.98 64.38
C GLU A 545 -6.75 31.62 64.36
N ASP A 546 -7.01 32.64 65.18
CA ASP A 546 -8.26 33.41 65.19
C ASP A 546 -8.50 34.22 63.90
N GLN A 547 -7.48 34.37 63.06
CA GLN A 547 -7.54 35.12 61.80
C GLN A 547 -7.52 34.20 60.56
N TRP A 548 -7.56 32.88 60.75
CA TRP A 548 -7.51 31.90 59.67
C TRP A 548 -8.86 31.80 58.94
N SER A 549 -8.80 31.73 57.62
CA SER A 549 -9.99 31.63 56.76
C SER A 549 -10.22 30.17 56.39
N ILE A 550 -11.44 29.68 56.61
CA ILE A 550 -11.82 28.31 56.24
C ILE A 550 -11.75 28.19 54.72
N TYR A 551 -10.97 27.23 54.19
CA TYR A 551 -10.79 27.08 52.73
C TYR A 551 -12.12 26.92 51.97
N ALA A 552 -13.12 26.28 52.60
CA ALA A 552 -14.45 26.15 52.04
C ALA A 552 -15.16 27.50 51.86
N SER A 553 -14.96 28.48 52.76
CA SER A 553 -15.44 29.86 52.54
C SER A 553 -14.69 30.47 51.38
N LEU A 554 -13.35 30.56 51.46
CA LEU A 554 -12.50 31.18 50.42
C LEU A 554 -12.83 30.69 49.00
N LEU A 555 -13.10 29.39 48.83
CA LEU A 555 -13.45 28.79 47.55
C LEU A 555 -14.92 29.05 47.14
N CYS A 556 -15.86 29.16 48.08
CA CYS A 556 -17.22 29.61 47.81
C CYS A 556 -17.26 31.11 47.45
N ASP A 557 -16.58 31.95 48.22
CA ASP A 557 -16.44 33.39 47.98
C ASP A 557 -15.83 33.63 46.57
N SER A 558 -14.74 32.92 46.26
CA SER A 558 -14.11 32.90 44.92
C SER A 558 -14.99 32.32 43.81
N CYS A 559 -16.04 31.56 44.13
CA CYS A 559 -17.04 31.11 43.17
C CYS A 559 -18.11 32.19 42.94
N GLU A 560 -18.64 32.79 44.00
CA GLU A 560 -19.70 33.80 43.94
C GLU A 560 -19.25 35.05 43.15
N GLU A 561 -18.02 35.52 43.34
CA GLU A 561 -17.40 36.58 42.51
C GLU A 561 -17.42 36.28 41.00
N ARG A 562 -17.43 35.00 40.61
CA ARG A 562 -17.34 34.53 39.21
C ARG A 562 -18.68 34.14 38.60
N VAL A 563 -19.74 34.02 39.40
CA VAL A 563 -21.10 33.66 38.93
C VAL A 563 -21.66 34.58 37.82
N PRO A 564 -21.38 35.90 37.75
CA PRO A 564 -21.92 36.76 36.70
C PRO A 564 -21.59 36.33 35.27
N GLU A 565 -20.46 35.65 35.05
CA GLU A 565 -20.07 35.15 33.73
C GLU A 565 -20.48 33.68 33.53
N SER A 566 -21.47 33.42 32.67
CA SER A 566 -21.89 32.06 32.30
C SER A 566 -20.89 31.31 31.39
N SER A 567 -19.60 31.66 31.44
CA SER A 567 -18.52 31.18 30.57
C SER A 567 -18.17 29.70 30.79
N LEU A 568 -17.48 29.09 29.82
CA LEU A 568 -16.96 27.73 29.97
C LEU A 568 -15.88 27.63 31.07
N PRO A 569 -14.92 28.57 31.21
CA PRO A 569 -14.03 28.64 32.38
C PRO A 569 -14.76 28.71 33.73
N THR A 570 -15.78 29.57 33.90
CA THR A 570 -16.55 29.66 35.16
C THR A 570 -17.21 28.32 35.51
N LYS A 571 -17.84 27.67 34.52
CA LYS A 571 -18.44 26.34 34.70
C LYS A 571 -17.42 25.27 35.06
N SER A 572 -16.19 25.36 34.52
CA SER A 572 -15.08 24.49 34.91
C SER A 572 -14.59 24.75 36.33
N PHE A 573 -14.53 26.01 36.78
CA PHE A 573 -14.11 26.39 38.13
C PHE A 573 -15.10 25.93 39.20
N LEU A 574 -16.40 26.17 39.00
CA LEU A 574 -17.47 25.67 39.88
C LEU A 574 -17.43 24.15 40.05
N CYS A 575 -17.15 23.40 38.98
CA CYS A 575 -16.99 21.95 39.07
C CYS A 575 -15.72 21.53 39.82
N ALA A 576 -14.60 22.23 39.63
CA ALA A 576 -13.34 21.94 40.33
C ALA A 576 -13.46 22.19 41.84
N VAL A 577 -14.07 23.30 42.26
CA VAL A 577 -14.33 23.61 43.68
C VAL A 577 -15.24 22.56 44.31
N ARG A 578 -16.37 22.21 43.67
CA ARG A 578 -17.24 21.12 44.12
C ARG A 578 -16.48 19.81 44.27
N ASP A 579 -15.73 19.40 43.25
CA ASP A 579 -15.04 18.11 43.24
C ASP A 579 -13.93 18.04 44.32
N VAL A 580 -13.30 19.18 44.65
CA VAL A 580 -12.35 19.29 45.78
C VAL A 580 -13.08 19.23 47.14
N LEU A 581 -14.13 20.01 47.35
CA LEU A 581 -14.88 20.07 48.62
C LEU A 581 -15.58 18.75 48.95
N GLU A 582 -16.06 18.02 47.94
CA GLU A 582 -16.66 16.69 48.10
C GLU A 582 -15.62 15.53 48.14
N GLY A 583 -14.31 15.83 48.17
CA GLY A 583 -13.25 14.82 48.21
C GLY A 583 -13.28 13.86 47.01
N ALA A 584 -13.73 14.33 45.84
CA ALA A 584 -14.04 13.47 44.71
C ALA A 584 -12.76 12.89 44.07
N SER A 585 -12.61 11.57 44.15
CA SER A 585 -11.49 10.83 43.53
C SER A 585 -11.47 10.85 41.99
N HIS A 586 -12.45 11.49 41.36
CA HIS A 586 -12.63 11.66 39.92
C HIS A 586 -13.47 12.93 39.63
N PRO A 587 -13.11 13.77 38.65
CA PRO A 587 -13.95 14.86 38.16
C PRO A 587 -15.33 14.39 37.67
N ARG A 588 -16.40 14.99 38.19
CA ARG A 588 -17.78 14.52 37.93
C ARG A 588 -18.45 15.26 36.77
N PHE A 589 -17.96 14.99 35.55
CA PHE A 589 -18.56 15.45 34.30
C PHE A 589 -19.20 14.29 33.51
N ASN A 590 -20.31 14.57 32.82
CA ASN A 590 -20.99 13.61 31.95
C ASN A 590 -20.27 13.45 30.61
N PHE A 591 -19.29 12.54 30.52
CA PHE A 591 -18.58 12.23 29.26
C PHE A 591 -18.58 10.72 28.90
N PRO A 592 -18.63 10.34 27.61
CA PRO A 592 -18.68 8.91 27.20
C PRO A 592 -17.32 8.18 27.17
N ASP A 593 -16.21 8.90 27.39
CA ASP A 593 -14.83 8.45 27.09
C ASP A 593 -13.91 8.87 28.26
N LEU A 594 -14.35 8.52 29.48
CA LEU A 594 -13.89 9.14 30.71
C LEU A 594 -12.53 8.59 31.21
N GLY A 595 -12.30 7.28 31.08
CA GLY A 595 -11.20 6.56 31.74
C GLY A 595 -9.80 7.11 31.44
N ASP A 596 -9.48 7.33 30.16
CA ASP A 596 -8.16 7.81 29.75
C ASP A 596 -7.88 9.23 30.27
N CYS A 597 -8.89 10.11 30.27
CA CYS A 597 -8.77 11.47 30.80
C CYS A 597 -8.58 11.47 32.33
N LEU A 598 -9.23 10.56 33.05
CA LEU A 598 -9.11 10.46 34.51
C LEU A 598 -7.69 10.09 34.96
N ASN A 599 -7.05 9.14 34.28
CA ASN A 599 -5.71 8.69 34.63
C ASN A 599 -4.68 9.84 34.53
N LEU A 600 -4.77 10.65 33.48
CA LEU A 600 -3.87 11.78 33.24
C LEU A 600 -3.98 12.87 34.32
N ILE A 601 -5.21 13.20 34.72
CA ILE A 601 -5.48 14.17 35.80
C ILE A 601 -4.94 13.62 37.13
N ARG A 602 -5.17 12.34 37.43
CA ARG A 602 -4.73 11.67 38.66
C ARG A 602 -3.21 11.61 38.82
N GLU A 603 -2.47 11.44 37.74
CA GLU A 603 -1.01 11.35 37.75
C GLU A 603 -0.30 12.73 37.74
N ARG A 604 -1.05 13.84 37.82
CA ARG A 604 -0.55 15.23 37.62
C ARG A 604 0.27 15.40 36.31
N LYS A 605 0.03 14.57 35.27
CA LYS A 605 0.73 14.66 33.98
C LYS A 605 0.16 15.80 33.14
N SER A 606 1.00 16.54 32.41
CA SER A 606 0.53 17.68 31.62
C SER A 606 -0.46 17.22 30.52
N LEU A 607 -1.68 17.74 30.60
CA LEU A 607 -2.85 17.25 29.84
C LEU A 607 -2.79 17.49 28.34
N SER A 608 -1.82 18.27 27.88
CA SER A 608 -1.55 18.52 26.47
C SER A 608 -0.90 17.31 25.77
N SER A 609 -0.11 16.50 26.49
CA SER A 609 0.75 15.44 25.93
C SER A 609 -0.01 14.28 25.24
N SER A 610 -1.02 13.73 25.92
CA SER A 610 -1.63 12.43 25.62
C SER A 610 -2.90 12.49 24.76
N ASN A 611 -3.66 13.58 24.83
CA ASN A 611 -4.71 13.86 23.85
C ASN A 611 -4.09 14.31 22.50
N GLY A 612 -2.85 14.84 22.53
CA GLY A 612 -2.10 15.28 21.36
C GLY A 612 -1.93 14.18 20.30
N PHE A 613 -1.32 13.04 20.65
CA PHE A 613 -1.08 11.97 19.67
C PHE A 613 -2.36 11.39 19.09
N LYS A 614 -3.43 11.25 19.89
CA LYS A 614 -4.73 10.76 19.41
C LYS A 614 -5.36 11.70 18.38
N ILE A 615 -5.21 13.01 18.57
CA ILE A 615 -5.65 14.02 17.60
C ILE A 615 -4.82 13.93 16.31
N LEU A 616 -3.49 13.85 16.42
CA LEU A 616 -2.61 13.73 15.24
C LEU A 616 -2.82 12.43 14.46
N LEU A 617 -3.18 11.32 15.11
CA LEU A 617 -3.58 10.07 14.45
C LEU A 617 -4.86 10.24 13.63
N ILE A 618 -5.87 10.96 14.13
CA ILE A 618 -7.12 11.19 13.39
C ILE A 618 -6.89 12.18 12.23
N ASP A 619 -6.03 13.18 12.41
CA ASP A 619 -5.65 14.10 11.33
C ASP A 619 -4.78 13.40 10.25
N ASN A 620 -3.92 12.43 10.64
CA ASN A 620 -3.27 11.53 9.67
C ASN A 620 -4.30 10.74 8.85
N SER A 621 -5.33 10.15 9.50
CA SER A 621 -6.44 9.48 8.78
C SER A 621 -7.15 10.45 7.84
N ARG A 622 -7.49 11.67 8.30
CA ARG A 622 -8.15 12.71 7.49
C ARG A 622 -7.35 13.05 6.24
N ILE A 623 -6.04 13.33 6.40
CA ILE A 623 -5.14 13.67 5.30
C ILE A 623 -5.04 12.52 4.29
N SER A 624 -4.95 11.27 4.75
CA SER A 624 -4.91 10.09 3.88
C SER A 624 -6.24 9.84 3.14
N LEU A 625 -7.39 10.02 3.79
CA LEU A 625 -8.70 9.91 3.15
C LEU A 625 -8.95 11.05 2.14
N LEU A 626 -8.46 12.26 2.43
CA LEU A 626 -8.54 13.42 1.54
C LEU A 626 -7.63 13.30 0.31
N ASP A 627 -6.42 12.77 0.49
CA ASP A 627 -5.56 12.37 -0.63
C ASP A 627 -6.25 11.32 -1.51
N ASN A 628 -6.81 10.26 -0.92
CA ASN A 628 -7.60 9.26 -1.63
C ASN A 628 -8.82 9.85 -2.36
N LEU A 629 -9.52 10.82 -1.77
CA LEU A 629 -10.62 11.54 -2.45
C LEU A 629 -10.11 12.30 -3.67
N THR A 630 -8.95 12.96 -3.55
CA THR A 630 -8.29 13.67 -4.65
C THR A 630 -7.80 12.71 -5.73
N ARG A 631 -7.23 11.56 -5.36
CA ARG A 631 -6.83 10.49 -6.28
C ARG A 631 -8.01 9.91 -7.06
N LEU A 632 -9.15 9.66 -6.41
CA LEU A 632 -10.39 9.30 -7.10
C LEU A 632 -10.89 10.42 -8.02
N SER A 633 -10.63 11.69 -7.68
CA SER A 633 -11.07 12.87 -8.44
C SER A 633 -10.26 13.12 -9.71
N ALA A 634 -9.11 12.46 -9.88
CA ALA A 634 -8.39 12.45 -11.14
C ALA A 634 -9.23 11.77 -12.23
N PHE A 635 -9.14 12.29 -13.45
CA PHE A 635 -9.77 11.70 -14.63
C PHE A 635 -8.87 11.87 -15.85
N ASP A 636 -8.62 10.77 -16.56
CA ASP A 636 -7.78 10.73 -17.76
C ASP A 636 -8.66 10.59 -19.02
N ASN A 637 -8.65 11.64 -19.84
CA ASN A 637 -9.39 11.73 -21.10
C ASN A 637 -9.03 10.62 -22.12
N ARG A 638 -7.83 10.04 -22.05
CA ARG A 638 -7.43 8.91 -22.92
C ARG A 638 -8.34 7.70 -22.71
N THR A 639 -8.90 7.53 -21.51
CA THR A 639 -9.86 6.45 -21.19
C THR A 639 -11.08 6.50 -22.12
N TYR A 640 -11.61 7.70 -22.39
CA TYR A 640 -12.72 7.91 -23.33
C TYR A 640 -12.27 7.69 -24.78
N ILE A 641 -11.10 8.22 -25.16
CA ILE A 641 -10.57 8.08 -26.52
C ILE A 641 -10.36 6.60 -26.85
N LEU A 642 -9.72 5.82 -25.98
CA LEU A 642 -9.43 4.40 -26.20
C LEU A 642 -10.70 3.57 -26.43
N GLN A 643 -11.83 3.91 -25.78
CA GLN A 643 -13.10 3.22 -25.98
C GLN A 643 -13.72 3.44 -27.37
N LEU A 644 -13.38 4.53 -28.05
CA LEU A 644 -13.84 4.86 -29.41
C LEU A 644 -12.80 4.49 -30.48
N LEU A 645 -11.51 4.60 -30.12
CA LEU A 645 -10.35 4.41 -30.98
C LEU A 645 -10.04 2.94 -31.26
N LYS A 646 -10.15 2.03 -30.26
CA LYS A 646 -9.90 0.60 -30.47
C LYS A 646 -10.93 -0.06 -31.41
N PRO A 647 -12.26 0.20 -31.30
CA PRO A 647 -13.23 -0.28 -32.29
C PRO A 647 -12.98 0.22 -33.71
N PHE A 648 -12.60 1.49 -33.88
CA PHE A 648 -12.25 2.05 -35.19
C PHE A 648 -11.04 1.35 -35.81
N LEU A 649 -9.94 1.21 -35.05
CA LEU A 649 -8.73 0.53 -35.52
C LEU A 649 -8.96 -0.96 -35.84
N LEU A 650 -9.79 -1.65 -35.05
CA LEU A 650 -10.16 -3.04 -35.31
C LEU A 650 -11.00 -3.19 -36.59
N ASN A 651 -11.90 -2.24 -36.86
CA ASN A 651 -12.64 -2.15 -38.13
C ASN A 651 -11.68 -1.94 -39.32
N GLU A 652 -10.76 -0.97 -39.22
CA GLU A 652 -9.82 -0.66 -40.31
C GLU A 652 -8.92 -1.85 -40.67
N ILE A 653 -8.33 -2.54 -39.69
CA ILE A 653 -7.46 -3.69 -40.01
C ILE A 653 -8.22 -4.89 -40.58
N VAL A 654 -9.50 -5.10 -40.19
CA VAL A 654 -10.38 -6.11 -40.81
C VAL A 654 -10.75 -5.73 -42.25
N ASN A 655 -10.98 -4.45 -42.52
CA ASN A 655 -11.22 -3.96 -43.88
C ASN A 655 -9.96 -4.10 -44.76
N MET A 656 -8.77 -3.84 -44.20
CA MET A 656 -7.49 -4.08 -44.89
C MET A 656 -7.26 -5.56 -45.20
N GLU A 657 -7.49 -6.46 -44.23
CA GLU A 657 -7.32 -7.91 -44.42
C GLU A 657 -8.33 -8.48 -45.44
N SER A 658 -9.61 -8.09 -45.34
CA SER A 658 -10.65 -8.55 -46.27
C SER A 658 -10.43 -8.04 -47.69
N LYS A 659 -9.98 -6.78 -47.85
CA LYS A 659 -9.57 -6.27 -49.16
C LYS A 659 -8.37 -7.05 -49.72
N ALA A 660 -7.31 -7.24 -48.94
CA ALA A 660 -6.13 -7.99 -49.39
C ALA A 660 -6.46 -9.44 -49.82
N LYS A 661 -7.44 -10.08 -49.15
CA LYS A 661 -7.98 -11.39 -49.56
C LYS A 661 -8.74 -11.34 -50.89
N SER A 662 -9.48 -10.25 -51.16
CA SER A 662 -10.17 -10.03 -52.44
C SER A 662 -9.18 -9.76 -53.57
N ASP A 663 -8.24 -8.84 -53.36
CA ASP A 663 -7.21 -8.45 -54.34
C ASP A 663 -6.34 -9.66 -54.72
N ALA A 664 -6.02 -10.54 -53.77
CA ALA A 664 -5.30 -11.80 -54.02
C ALA A 664 -6.11 -12.83 -54.82
N ALA A 665 -7.41 -12.98 -54.51
CA ALA A 665 -8.28 -13.90 -55.26
C ALA A 665 -8.50 -13.45 -56.71
N GLU A 666 -8.57 -12.14 -56.96
CA GLU A 666 -8.61 -11.58 -58.32
C GLU A 666 -7.28 -11.83 -59.07
N ALA A 667 -6.14 -11.69 -58.39
CA ALA A 667 -4.83 -12.00 -58.97
C ALA A 667 -4.66 -13.49 -59.31
N ASP A 668 -5.09 -14.41 -58.45
CA ASP A 668 -5.03 -15.86 -58.74
C ASP A 668 -5.93 -16.23 -59.93
N LEU A 669 -7.13 -15.67 -60.04
CA LEU A 669 -8.01 -15.86 -61.20
C LEU A 669 -7.38 -15.35 -62.51
N LEU A 670 -6.70 -14.21 -62.49
CA LEU A 670 -5.94 -13.71 -63.64
C LEU A 670 -4.79 -14.66 -64.02
N ILE A 671 -4.10 -15.24 -63.04
CA ILE A 671 -3.03 -16.22 -63.23
C ILE A 671 -3.55 -17.56 -63.78
N GLU A 672 -4.79 -17.97 -63.47
CA GLU A 672 -5.43 -19.12 -64.13
C GLU A 672 -5.80 -18.82 -65.58
N VAL A 673 -6.39 -17.65 -65.86
CA VAL A 673 -6.72 -17.20 -67.23
C VAL A 673 -5.48 -17.09 -68.13
N GLU A 674 -4.31 -16.74 -67.57
CA GLU A 674 -3.04 -16.74 -68.31
C GLU A 674 -2.56 -18.16 -68.70
N LYS A 675 -2.87 -19.19 -67.91
CA LYS A 675 -2.43 -20.58 -68.14
C LYS A 675 -3.23 -21.30 -69.24
N GLU A 676 -4.42 -20.82 -69.60
CA GLU A 676 -5.29 -21.48 -70.60
C GLU A 676 -4.94 -21.17 -72.07
N LYS A 677 -3.92 -20.32 -72.35
CA LYS A 677 -3.50 -19.98 -73.72
C LYS A 677 -2.83 -21.20 -74.43
N PRO A 678 -3.35 -21.73 -75.55
CA PRO A 678 -3.05 -23.09 -76.01
C PRO A 678 -1.76 -23.27 -76.84
N GLN A 679 -1.04 -24.36 -76.60
CA GLN A 679 0.14 -24.77 -77.38
C GLN A 679 -0.20 -25.34 -78.78
N SER A 680 0.49 -24.87 -79.82
CA SER A 680 0.24 -25.24 -81.23
C SER A 680 1.13 -26.39 -81.75
N LYS A 681 0.66 -27.63 -81.52
CA LYS A 681 0.80 -28.84 -82.38
C LYS A 681 2.14 -29.12 -83.11
N LYS A 682 2.85 -30.15 -82.65
CA LYS A 682 3.94 -30.84 -83.37
C LYS A 682 3.49 -31.40 -84.74
N LYS A 683 4.38 -31.39 -85.74
CA LYS A 683 4.36 -32.29 -86.92
C LYS A 683 5.59 -33.21 -86.91
N LYS A 684 5.41 -34.49 -87.25
CA LYS A 684 6.50 -35.49 -87.37
C LYS A 684 7.11 -35.45 -88.78
N ASN A 685 8.40 -35.77 -88.90
CA ASN A 685 8.92 -36.48 -90.09
C ASN A 685 10.20 -37.28 -89.76
N ASN A 686 10.66 -38.12 -90.69
CA ASN A 686 11.52 -39.29 -90.41
C ASN A 686 13.00 -39.19 -90.85
N LYS A 687 13.83 -39.99 -90.16
CA LYS A 687 15.12 -40.62 -90.59
C LYS A 687 16.38 -39.78 -90.90
N SER A 688 17.33 -39.91 -89.96
CA SER A 688 18.67 -40.55 -90.14
C SER A 688 19.95 -39.71 -90.37
N LYS A 689 21.03 -40.12 -89.67
CA LYS A 689 22.45 -39.67 -89.75
C LYS A 689 22.67 -38.22 -89.26
N LYS A 690 23.82 -37.78 -88.73
CA LYS A 690 25.18 -38.37 -88.55
C LYS A 690 25.83 -37.84 -87.23
N LYS A 691 27.05 -38.31 -86.91
CA LYS A 691 27.88 -38.05 -85.70
C LYS A 691 28.12 -36.58 -85.29
N THR A 692 28.57 -36.42 -84.02
CA THR A 692 29.53 -35.40 -83.46
C THR A 692 29.13 -33.91 -83.44
N SER A 693 29.63 -33.01 -82.56
CA SER A 693 30.16 -33.11 -81.17
C SER A 693 30.51 -31.69 -80.64
N THR A 694 30.63 -31.53 -79.31
CA THR A 694 31.39 -30.46 -78.59
C THR A 694 31.08 -28.96 -78.84
N SER A 695 30.42 -28.34 -77.84
CA SER A 695 30.86 -27.13 -77.08
C SER A 695 31.09 -25.73 -77.71
N MET A 696 30.70 -24.72 -76.92
CA MET A 696 31.28 -23.35 -76.74
C MET A 696 30.67 -22.11 -77.45
N SER A 697 30.13 -21.22 -76.61
CA SER A 697 30.16 -19.73 -76.61
C SER A 697 30.03 -18.87 -77.88
N SER A 698 28.96 -18.05 -77.89
CA SER A 698 28.89 -16.58 -78.15
C SER A 698 30.02 -15.86 -78.92
N PRO A 699 29.67 -14.92 -79.82
CA PRO A 699 29.69 -13.49 -79.40
C PRO A 699 28.54 -12.61 -79.98
N LEU A 700 28.58 -11.31 -79.68
CA LEU A 700 27.73 -10.25 -80.26
C LEU A 700 28.16 -9.91 -81.71
N ASP A 701 27.29 -9.26 -82.52
CA ASP A 701 27.43 -7.81 -82.79
C ASP A 701 26.28 -7.16 -83.64
N LYS A 702 26.12 -5.83 -83.43
CA LYS A 702 25.72 -4.73 -84.35
C LYS A 702 24.48 -4.73 -85.30
N THR A 703 23.66 -3.68 -85.08
CA THR A 703 23.08 -2.68 -86.03
C THR A 703 22.32 -3.08 -87.31
N ALA A 704 21.13 -2.50 -87.48
CA ALA A 704 20.79 -1.59 -88.60
C ALA A 704 19.52 -0.77 -88.29
N GLU A 705 19.30 0.32 -89.05
CA GLU A 705 18.15 1.23 -88.95
C GLU A 705 17.07 0.91 -90.01
N HIS A 706 15.82 1.40 -89.86
CA HIS A 706 15.27 2.56 -90.63
C HIS A 706 13.73 2.72 -90.53
N GLU A 707 13.32 3.99 -90.62
CA GLU A 707 12.05 4.53 -91.21
C GLU A 707 10.66 4.34 -90.53
N PRO A 708 9.70 5.29 -90.74
CA PRO A 708 8.58 5.52 -89.81
C PRO A 708 7.19 5.69 -90.49
N PHE A 709 6.15 6.06 -89.72
CA PHE A 709 5.00 6.95 -90.08
C PHE A 709 4.03 6.97 -88.86
N MET A 710 3.15 7.96 -88.61
CA MET A 710 3.27 9.43 -88.42
C MET A 710 1.87 9.95 -87.98
N ASN A 711 1.74 11.24 -87.61
CA ASN A 711 0.48 12.01 -87.47
C ASN A 711 -0.42 11.75 -86.23
N LEU A 712 -1.07 12.76 -85.62
CA LEU A 712 -1.01 14.22 -85.83
C LEU A 712 -1.36 15.03 -84.57
N ARG A 713 -0.96 16.31 -84.59
CA ARG A 713 -1.22 17.39 -83.61
C ARG A 713 -2.55 18.12 -83.92
N PRO A 714 -3.07 19.07 -83.09
CA PRO A 714 -2.51 20.43 -82.90
C PRO A 714 -2.42 20.85 -81.40
N GLU A 715 -2.72 22.10 -81.04
CA GLU A 715 -1.82 23.25 -80.79
C GLU A 715 -2.65 24.39 -80.13
N SER A 716 -2.17 25.53 -79.62
CA SER A 716 -0.85 26.18 -79.43
C SER A 716 -0.99 27.13 -78.20
N THR A 717 -0.11 28.03 -77.73
CA THR A 717 1.24 28.61 -78.00
C THR A 717 1.74 29.16 -76.63
N SER A 718 2.92 29.76 -76.37
CA SER A 718 4.12 30.16 -77.14
C SER A 718 5.35 30.19 -76.19
N ALA A 719 6.57 30.16 -76.75
CA ALA A 719 7.83 30.16 -76.00
C ALA A 719 8.82 31.24 -76.50
N SER A 720 9.81 31.60 -75.68
CA SER A 720 11.03 32.39 -75.99
C SER A 720 11.88 32.50 -74.70
N LEU A 721 13.21 32.56 -74.71
CA LEU A 721 14.26 32.14 -75.66
C LEU A 721 15.60 32.13 -74.88
N GLU A 722 16.60 31.33 -75.25
CA GLU A 722 17.92 31.33 -74.55
C GLU A 722 18.98 32.23 -75.22
N THR A 723 19.69 32.98 -74.39
CA THR A 723 20.97 33.68 -74.62
C THR A 723 21.76 33.56 -73.29
N ALA A 724 23.07 33.30 -73.25
CA ALA A 724 24.15 34.27 -73.53
C ALA A 724 23.91 35.61 -72.76
N GLU A 725 24.81 36.10 -71.91
CA GLU A 725 26.28 36.08 -71.98
C GLU A 725 26.97 36.06 -70.58
N GLU A 726 28.29 36.22 -70.64
CA GLU A 726 29.31 36.41 -69.59
C GLU A 726 28.92 37.44 -68.48
N ASP A 727 29.55 37.42 -67.30
CA ASP A 727 30.74 38.28 -67.10
C ASP A 727 31.79 37.74 -66.09
N TYR A 728 32.98 38.34 -66.17
CA TYR A 728 34.24 38.04 -65.48
C TYR A 728 34.28 38.59 -64.02
N MET A 729 35.33 38.43 -63.18
CA MET A 729 36.72 37.96 -63.36
C MET A 729 37.26 37.30 -62.06
N VAL A 730 38.37 36.56 -62.16
CA VAL A 730 39.16 36.03 -61.02
C VAL A 730 40.57 36.63 -61.06
N PRO A 731 41.16 37.04 -59.93
CA PRO A 731 42.50 36.51 -59.57
C PRO A 731 42.74 36.34 -58.05
N VAL A 732 43.96 35.92 -57.70
CA VAL A 732 44.37 35.32 -56.42
C VAL A 732 45.37 36.20 -55.64
N ASP A 733 45.31 36.12 -54.30
CA ASP A 733 46.27 36.52 -53.24
C ASP A 733 46.88 37.94 -53.18
N ALA A 734 46.55 38.70 -52.12
CA ALA A 734 47.46 39.64 -51.45
C ALA A 734 47.04 40.06 -50.01
N LEU A 735 47.93 39.81 -49.04
CA LEU A 735 48.37 40.67 -47.92
C LEU A 735 47.39 41.55 -47.06
N ALA A 736 47.41 41.26 -45.75
CA ALA A 736 47.80 42.15 -44.62
C ALA A 736 46.83 43.17 -43.93
N SER A 737 47.04 43.24 -42.59
CA SER A 737 47.01 44.40 -41.66
C SER A 737 45.72 45.22 -41.35
N GLU A 738 45.38 45.23 -40.05
CA GLU A 738 45.01 46.38 -39.18
C GLU A 738 44.03 47.49 -39.67
N MET A 739 42.93 47.69 -38.92
CA MET A 739 42.83 48.81 -37.95
C MET A 739 41.53 48.84 -37.08
N GLY A 740 41.69 49.30 -35.83
CA GLY A 740 40.88 50.42 -35.28
C GLY A 740 39.48 50.18 -34.66
N ARG A 741 39.44 50.04 -33.31
CA ARG A 741 38.52 50.68 -32.31
C ARG A 741 37.01 50.82 -32.63
N LEU A 742 36.08 50.54 -31.71
CA LEU A 742 35.95 51.28 -30.43
C LEU A 742 35.19 50.50 -29.32
N GLU A 743 35.76 50.54 -28.10
CA GLU A 743 35.20 50.70 -26.73
C GLU A 743 33.68 50.45 -26.47
N THR A 744 33.27 49.84 -25.34
CA THR A 744 33.47 50.39 -23.98
C THR A 744 33.92 49.41 -22.87
N LEU A 745 34.42 49.98 -21.77
CA LEU A 745 34.99 49.40 -20.53
C LEU A 745 33.93 48.89 -19.53
N SER A 746 34.21 48.13 -18.46
CA SER A 746 35.31 48.35 -17.47
C SER A 746 35.75 47.14 -16.62
N GLN A 747 36.84 47.37 -15.86
CA GLN A 747 37.65 46.50 -14.97
C GLN A 747 36.91 46.07 -13.67
N THR A 748 37.42 45.25 -12.73
CA THR A 748 38.79 44.95 -12.22
C THR A 748 38.93 43.46 -11.81
N GLU A 749 40.04 42.74 -12.06
CA GLU A 749 41.38 42.72 -11.39
C GLU A 749 41.31 42.18 -9.92
N ILE A 750 42.29 41.48 -9.32
CA ILE A 750 43.69 41.06 -9.65
C ILE A 750 44.06 39.85 -8.72
N GLN A 751 45.04 38.95 -8.92
CA GLN A 751 46.00 38.61 -9.99
C GLN A 751 46.31 37.07 -9.95
N VAL A 752 47.24 36.63 -10.79
CA VAL A 752 47.90 35.30 -10.89
C VAL A 752 49.33 35.38 -10.30
N GLU A 753 49.94 34.24 -9.91
CA GLU A 753 51.36 33.93 -10.21
C GLU A 753 51.65 32.41 -10.12
N ALA A 754 52.71 31.93 -10.79
CA ALA A 754 53.19 30.53 -10.82
C ALA A 754 54.32 30.29 -9.79
N THR A 755 54.92 29.09 -9.66
CA THR A 755 55.99 28.60 -10.58
C THR A 755 56.09 27.06 -10.70
N LYS A 756 56.98 26.62 -11.62
CA LYS A 756 57.35 25.23 -11.91
C LYS A 756 58.53 24.77 -11.05
N GLU A 757 58.71 23.46 -10.84
CA GLU A 757 59.78 22.63 -11.47
C GLU A 757 59.84 21.20 -10.90
N ASP A 758 60.36 20.28 -11.71
CA ASP A 758 60.62 18.84 -11.47
C ASP A 758 61.86 18.49 -12.32
N PRO A 759 62.85 17.73 -11.80
CA PRO A 759 63.06 16.42 -12.42
C PRO A 759 63.65 15.29 -11.52
N ASP A 760 63.11 14.08 -11.75
CA ASP A 760 63.78 12.77 -11.88
C ASP A 760 64.50 12.05 -10.71
N MET A 761 63.97 10.85 -10.43
CA MET A 761 64.67 9.55 -10.28
C MET A 761 65.72 9.33 -9.16
N HIS A 762 65.39 8.44 -8.20
CA HIS A 762 65.93 7.06 -8.20
C HIS A 762 65.38 6.14 -7.06
N ASN A 763 65.05 4.90 -7.43
CA ASN A 763 65.12 3.63 -6.66
C ASN A 763 64.20 3.36 -5.42
N MET A 764 63.37 2.31 -5.54
CA MET A 764 62.80 1.46 -4.46
C MET A 764 63.90 0.62 -3.77
N PRO A 765 63.78 0.18 -2.48
CA PRO A 765 62.69 -0.64 -1.90
C PRO A 765 62.09 -0.06 -0.59
N GLY A 766 61.10 -0.65 0.09
CA GLY A 766 60.37 -1.93 -0.09
C GLY A 766 59.15 -1.98 0.86
N GLU A 767 58.37 -3.06 0.83
CA GLU A 767 57.01 -3.15 1.43
C GLU A 767 57.00 -3.34 2.96
N GLU A 768 56.06 -2.67 3.66
CA GLU A 768 55.06 -3.27 4.57
C GLU A 768 54.02 -2.21 5.04
N ASP A 769 52.96 -2.66 5.75
CA ASP A 769 51.86 -1.90 6.38
C ASP A 769 50.91 -1.02 5.53
N SER A 770 49.89 -1.71 4.99
CA SER A 770 48.45 -1.36 5.01
C SER A 770 47.97 0.05 5.40
N GLN A 771 47.20 0.73 4.52
CA GLN A 771 45.74 0.91 4.61
C GLN A 771 45.16 1.86 3.53
N SER A 772 43.82 1.84 3.38
CA SER A 772 42.93 2.86 2.76
C SER A 772 42.94 3.11 1.24
N ASP A 773 41.73 3.45 0.75
CA ASP A 773 41.32 4.17 -0.47
C ASP A 773 41.77 3.63 -1.85
N THR A 774 40.90 3.55 -2.87
CA THR A 774 40.04 4.63 -3.38
C THR A 774 38.77 4.10 -4.09
N GLU A 775 37.77 4.98 -4.26
CA GLU A 775 36.50 4.77 -4.96
C GLU A 775 36.64 4.36 -6.45
N SER A 776 35.60 3.71 -7.02
CA SER A 776 35.07 4.10 -8.34
C SER A 776 33.71 3.49 -8.70
N ALA A 777 32.93 4.26 -9.47
CA ALA A 777 31.72 3.91 -10.22
C ALA A 777 30.43 3.48 -9.48
N PRO A 778 29.23 3.95 -9.91
CA PRO A 778 27.95 3.41 -9.46
C PRO A 778 27.64 2.09 -10.20
N GLU A 779 27.86 0.96 -9.55
CA GLU A 779 27.52 -0.34 -10.14
C GLU A 779 26.01 -0.57 -10.30
N LYS A 780 25.68 -1.26 -11.41
CA LYS A 780 24.31 -1.51 -11.87
C LYS A 780 23.58 -2.44 -10.90
N ASN A 781 22.33 -2.10 -10.57
CA ASN A 781 21.28 -2.91 -9.94
C ASN A 781 21.66 -4.37 -9.62
N ALA A 782 22.40 -4.60 -8.53
CA ALA A 782 22.57 -5.93 -7.97
C ALA A 782 21.28 -6.36 -7.29
N VAL A 783 20.62 -7.41 -7.81
CA VAL A 783 19.38 -7.95 -7.22
C VAL A 783 19.69 -8.43 -5.80
N ARG A 784 18.90 -7.93 -4.84
CA ARG A 784 19.16 -8.11 -3.39
C ARG A 784 18.88 -9.56 -2.97
N TYR A 785 19.92 -10.38 -2.87
CA TYR A 785 19.79 -11.77 -2.44
C TYR A 785 19.14 -11.88 -1.06
N ASN A 786 18.07 -12.67 -0.96
CA ASN A 786 17.34 -12.93 0.28
C ASN A 786 17.60 -14.39 0.72
N SER A 787 18.49 -14.57 1.69
CA SER A 787 18.87 -15.89 2.24
C SER A 787 17.71 -16.61 2.92
N VAL A 788 16.82 -15.86 3.60
CA VAL A 788 15.62 -16.41 4.26
C VAL A 788 14.73 -17.10 3.23
N TYR A 789 14.49 -16.43 2.10
CA TYR A 789 13.64 -16.93 1.02
C TYR A 789 14.24 -18.15 0.33
N ASP A 790 15.54 -18.10 -0.01
CA ASP A 790 16.24 -19.21 -0.65
C ASP A 790 16.23 -20.48 0.23
N MET A 791 16.57 -20.35 1.52
CA MET A 791 16.57 -21.50 2.45
C MET A 791 15.17 -22.03 2.74
N THR A 792 14.16 -21.16 2.81
CA THR A 792 12.77 -21.58 2.98
C THR A 792 12.25 -22.32 1.76
N LEU A 793 12.56 -21.85 0.55
CA LEU A 793 12.21 -22.51 -0.70
C LEU A 793 12.88 -23.88 -0.80
N LYS A 794 14.18 -23.98 -0.48
CA LYS A 794 14.91 -25.25 -0.39
C LYS A 794 14.28 -26.23 0.61
N ALA A 795 13.90 -25.76 1.80
CA ALA A 795 13.24 -26.59 2.81
C ALA A 795 11.89 -27.16 2.33
N LEU A 796 11.07 -26.34 1.64
CA LEU A 796 9.78 -26.77 1.09
C LEU A 796 9.94 -27.75 -0.09
N LEU A 797 10.97 -27.56 -0.93
CA LEU A 797 11.25 -28.44 -2.08
C LEU A 797 11.81 -29.82 -1.67
N ASN A 798 12.27 -30.02 -0.44
CA ASN A 798 12.65 -31.36 0.04
C ASN A 798 11.44 -32.24 0.45
N ILE A 799 10.23 -31.68 0.50
CA ILE A 799 9.05 -32.41 1.02
C ILE A 799 8.46 -33.32 -0.08
N LYS A 800 8.36 -34.61 0.20
CA LYS A 800 7.99 -35.63 -0.81
C LYS A 800 6.50 -35.56 -1.17
N ALA A 801 5.62 -35.38 -0.19
CA ALA A 801 4.19 -35.15 -0.39
C ALA A 801 3.87 -33.97 -1.32
N LEU A 802 4.68 -32.90 -1.30
CA LEU A 802 4.54 -31.77 -2.23
C LEU A 802 4.85 -32.20 -3.67
N LYS A 803 5.94 -32.95 -3.87
CA LYS A 803 6.30 -33.48 -5.19
C LYS A 803 5.26 -34.47 -5.70
N GLU A 804 4.77 -35.37 -4.86
CA GLU A 804 3.77 -36.37 -5.24
C GLU A 804 2.42 -35.73 -5.59
N ASP A 805 1.98 -34.70 -4.87
CA ASP A 805 0.76 -33.96 -5.24
C ASP A 805 0.89 -33.25 -6.60
N LEU A 806 2.04 -32.62 -6.87
CA LEU A 806 2.33 -31.96 -8.14
C LEU A 806 2.49 -32.95 -9.30
N MET A 807 3.13 -34.10 -9.09
CA MET A 807 3.24 -35.19 -10.09
C MET A 807 1.86 -35.73 -10.51
N ASN A 808 0.90 -35.77 -9.58
CA ASN A 808 -0.47 -36.19 -9.84
C ASN A 808 -1.35 -35.10 -10.49
N GLN A 809 -0.79 -33.92 -10.81
CA GLN A 809 -1.51 -32.78 -11.39
C GLN A 809 -0.85 -32.30 -12.69
N PRO A 810 -1.14 -32.95 -13.84
CA PRO A 810 -0.77 -32.39 -15.13
C PRO A 810 -1.45 -31.02 -15.33
N LEU A 811 -0.68 -30.04 -15.83
CA LEU A 811 -1.21 -28.72 -16.19
C LEU A 811 -2.35 -28.88 -17.20
N HIS A 812 -3.55 -28.43 -16.82
CA HIS A 812 -4.66 -28.22 -17.75
C HIS A 812 -4.57 -26.81 -18.35
N ASP A 813 -4.95 -26.66 -19.62
CA ASP A 813 -4.84 -25.40 -20.38
C ASP A 813 -5.52 -24.19 -19.70
N HIS A 814 -6.54 -24.43 -18.87
CA HIS A 814 -7.21 -23.37 -18.08
C HIS A 814 -6.38 -22.80 -16.91
N LEU A 815 -5.32 -23.48 -16.45
CA LEU A 815 -4.42 -22.97 -15.40
C LEU A 815 -3.36 -22.00 -15.94
N GLU A 816 -3.12 -21.97 -17.25
CA GLU A 816 -2.05 -21.16 -17.87
C GLU A 816 -2.23 -19.64 -17.71
N GLU A 817 -3.48 -19.18 -17.57
CA GLU A 817 -3.83 -17.76 -17.45
C GLU A 817 -4.03 -17.29 -15.98
N GLN A 818 -4.10 -18.22 -15.00
CA GLN A 818 -4.28 -17.89 -13.56
C GLN A 818 -3.03 -18.08 -12.70
N VAL A 819 -2.02 -18.83 -13.15
CA VAL A 819 -0.81 -19.13 -12.36
C VAL A 819 0.37 -18.27 -12.86
N PRO A 820 1.07 -17.51 -11.97
CA PRO A 820 2.26 -16.74 -12.36
C PRO A 820 3.32 -17.62 -13.03
N SER A 821 3.91 -17.13 -14.13
CA SER A 821 4.84 -17.90 -14.95
C SER A 821 6.07 -18.38 -14.17
N ALA A 822 6.57 -17.59 -13.21
CA ALA A 822 7.65 -18.00 -12.30
C ALA A 822 7.28 -19.23 -11.46
N LEU A 823 6.04 -19.32 -10.96
CA LEU A 823 5.57 -20.47 -10.18
C LEU A 823 5.35 -21.71 -11.04
N ARG A 824 4.72 -21.54 -12.22
CA ARG A 824 4.56 -22.63 -13.20
C ARG A 824 5.92 -23.22 -13.59
N ASN A 825 6.90 -22.36 -13.86
CA ASN A 825 8.26 -22.79 -14.21
C ASN A 825 8.96 -23.50 -13.04
N LEU A 826 8.78 -23.04 -11.79
CA LEU A 826 9.30 -23.69 -10.59
C LEU A 826 8.75 -25.12 -10.45
N PHE A 827 7.43 -25.26 -10.41
CA PHE A 827 6.80 -26.57 -10.20
C PHE A 827 7.07 -27.53 -11.38
N ALA A 828 7.07 -27.04 -12.62
CA ALA A 828 7.46 -27.86 -13.77
C ALA A 828 8.92 -28.34 -13.68
N ALA A 829 9.86 -27.50 -13.24
CA ALA A 829 11.26 -27.89 -13.04
C ALA A 829 11.46 -28.85 -11.86
N PHE A 830 10.62 -28.74 -10.82
CA PHE A 830 10.65 -29.62 -9.64
C PHE A 830 10.09 -31.02 -9.95
N VAL A 831 8.93 -31.07 -10.62
CA VAL A 831 8.29 -32.29 -11.14
C VAL A 831 9.21 -33.03 -12.11
N SER A 832 9.91 -32.31 -13.00
CA SER A 832 10.84 -32.90 -13.98
C SER A 832 12.28 -33.10 -13.48
N GLU A 833 12.56 -32.81 -12.20
CA GLU A 833 13.90 -32.85 -11.55
C GLU A 833 14.98 -31.92 -12.16
N VAL A 834 14.66 -31.18 -13.23
CA VAL A 834 15.56 -30.20 -13.87
C VAL A 834 15.97 -29.07 -12.91
N ILE A 835 15.19 -28.83 -11.86
CA ILE A 835 15.51 -27.89 -10.77
C ILE A 835 16.85 -28.18 -10.08
N ASN A 836 17.32 -29.43 -10.10
CA ASN A 836 18.60 -29.84 -9.51
C ASN A 836 19.82 -29.20 -10.21
N ASN A 837 19.63 -28.55 -11.37
CA ASN A 837 20.64 -27.74 -12.02
C ASN A 837 20.70 -26.34 -11.39
N GLU A 838 21.82 -26.02 -10.75
CA GLU A 838 22.06 -24.75 -10.03
C GLU A 838 21.75 -23.49 -10.85
N ARG A 839 22.01 -23.50 -12.17
CA ARG A 839 21.71 -22.37 -13.06
C ARG A 839 20.21 -22.22 -13.30
N VAL A 840 19.51 -23.35 -13.46
CA VAL A 840 18.04 -23.35 -13.58
C VAL A 840 17.41 -22.88 -12.27
N TYR A 841 17.84 -23.43 -11.13
CA TYR A 841 17.39 -22.98 -9.81
C TYR A 841 17.63 -21.49 -9.58
N SER A 842 18.82 -20.97 -9.89
CA SER A 842 19.16 -19.55 -9.74
C SER A 842 18.29 -18.63 -10.61
N CYS A 843 17.97 -19.04 -11.85
CA CYS A 843 17.05 -18.31 -12.72
C CYS A 843 15.59 -18.36 -12.22
N LEU A 844 15.14 -19.50 -11.70
CA LEU A 844 13.81 -19.65 -11.11
C LEU A 844 13.66 -18.81 -9.83
N LEU A 845 14.62 -18.90 -8.92
CA LEU A 845 14.69 -18.10 -7.69
C LEU A 845 14.67 -16.60 -8.01
N SER A 846 15.47 -16.15 -8.98
CA SER A 846 15.47 -14.74 -9.42
C SER A 846 14.10 -14.31 -9.99
N GLY A 847 13.46 -15.17 -10.77
CA GLY A 847 12.11 -14.90 -11.31
C GLY A 847 11.02 -14.86 -10.23
N LEU A 848 11.13 -15.69 -9.19
CA LEU A 848 10.23 -15.68 -8.03
C LEU A 848 10.43 -14.44 -7.16
N LEU A 849 11.69 -14.07 -6.87
CA LEU A 849 12.02 -12.87 -6.12
C LEU A 849 11.52 -11.60 -6.84
N ALA A 850 11.74 -11.49 -8.15
CA ALA A 850 11.20 -10.39 -8.97
C ALA A 850 9.67 -10.37 -9.03
N SER A 851 9.01 -11.52 -8.88
CA SER A 851 7.53 -11.62 -8.80
C SER A 851 6.98 -11.24 -7.42
N GLN A 852 7.84 -11.00 -6.42
CA GLN A 852 7.46 -10.76 -5.01
C GLN A 852 8.25 -9.61 -4.36
N GLU A 853 8.93 -8.78 -5.16
CA GLU A 853 9.98 -7.86 -4.69
C GLU A 853 9.44 -6.79 -3.71
N GLU A 854 8.22 -6.28 -3.94
CA GLU A 854 7.53 -5.35 -3.04
C GLU A 854 7.20 -5.94 -1.65
N VAL A 855 7.06 -7.28 -1.55
CA VAL A 855 6.73 -7.97 -0.30
C VAL A 855 7.99 -8.36 0.47
N LEU A 856 9.03 -8.81 -0.24
CA LEU A 856 10.22 -9.45 0.33
C LEU A 856 11.36 -8.49 0.71
N SER A 857 11.38 -7.25 0.22
CA SER A 857 12.46 -6.27 0.48
C SER A 857 12.60 -5.83 1.96
N MET A 858 11.71 -6.30 2.85
CA MET A 858 11.50 -5.79 4.21
C MET A 858 11.50 -6.83 5.35
N SER A 859 11.63 -8.14 5.08
CA SER A 859 11.53 -9.18 6.11
C SER A 859 12.81 -10.02 6.26
N SER A 860 13.27 -10.14 7.51
CA SER A 860 14.27 -11.13 7.95
C SER A 860 13.65 -12.22 8.84
N ASP A 861 12.32 -12.27 8.92
CA ASP A 861 11.52 -13.24 9.69
C ASP A 861 11.15 -14.42 8.78
N ALA A 862 11.62 -15.62 9.11
CA ALA A 862 11.37 -16.82 8.32
C ALA A 862 9.89 -17.25 8.31
N ALA A 863 9.16 -17.07 9.41
CA ALA A 863 7.75 -17.44 9.48
C ALA A 863 6.90 -16.57 8.55
N MET A 864 7.20 -15.27 8.49
CA MET A 864 6.61 -14.35 7.51
C MET A 864 7.01 -14.71 6.06
N VAL A 865 8.18 -15.29 5.83
CA VAL A 865 8.60 -15.78 4.51
C VAL A 865 7.87 -17.07 4.11
N VAL A 866 7.69 -18.03 5.03
CA VAL A 866 6.82 -19.21 4.78
C VAL A 866 5.39 -18.80 4.47
N VAL A 867 4.82 -17.87 5.25
CA VAL A 867 3.48 -17.33 4.95
C VAL A 867 3.46 -16.72 3.56
N THR A 868 4.47 -15.93 3.17
CA THR A 868 4.54 -15.30 1.84
C THR A 868 4.63 -16.31 0.69
N ILE A 869 5.44 -17.36 0.84
CA ILE A 869 5.59 -18.42 -0.18
C ILE A 869 4.30 -19.24 -0.30
N LEU A 870 3.71 -19.66 0.83
CA LEU A 870 2.47 -20.43 0.84
C LEU A 870 1.26 -19.61 0.38
N ASP A 871 1.18 -18.32 0.71
CA ASP A 871 0.13 -17.43 0.22
C ASP A 871 0.22 -17.33 -1.32
N PHE A 872 1.40 -17.07 -1.88
CA PHE A 872 1.64 -17.07 -3.34
C PHE A 872 1.29 -18.41 -4.02
N TRP A 873 1.51 -19.54 -3.34
CA TRP A 873 1.17 -20.88 -3.86
C TRP A 873 -0.34 -21.18 -3.90
N ARG A 874 -1.20 -20.37 -3.27
CA ARG A 874 -2.68 -20.55 -3.29
C ARG A 874 -3.31 -20.40 -4.68
N CYS A 875 -2.61 -19.78 -5.64
CA CYS A 875 -3.10 -19.71 -7.02
C CYS A 875 -3.17 -21.10 -7.68
N TRP A 876 -2.39 -22.08 -7.20
CA TRP A 876 -2.44 -23.46 -7.69
C TRP A 876 -3.65 -24.20 -7.10
N LYS A 877 -4.64 -24.51 -7.95
CA LYS A 877 -5.95 -25.06 -7.56
C LYS A 877 -6.33 -26.28 -8.38
N TYR A 878 -7.04 -27.21 -7.75
CA TYR A 878 -7.65 -28.36 -8.41
C TYR A 878 -8.99 -27.96 -9.09
N PRO A 879 -9.50 -28.68 -10.12
CA PRO A 879 -10.79 -28.38 -10.74
C PRO A 879 -11.97 -28.32 -9.75
N GLU A 880 -11.91 -29.09 -8.66
CA GLU A 880 -12.86 -29.02 -7.53
C GLU A 880 -12.45 -27.99 -6.46
N ARG A 881 -11.94 -26.84 -6.90
CA ARG A 881 -11.76 -25.57 -6.16
C ARG A 881 -10.77 -25.51 -4.99
N GLU A 882 -10.39 -26.61 -4.36
CA GLU A 882 -9.45 -26.57 -3.22
C GLU A 882 -8.00 -26.32 -3.68
N SER A 883 -7.29 -25.40 -3.02
CA SER A 883 -5.89 -25.04 -3.38
C SER A 883 -4.88 -26.09 -2.89
N LEU A 884 -3.70 -26.14 -3.51
CA LEU A 884 -2.58 -26.96 -3.03
C LEU A 884 -2.23 -26.68 -1.57
N VAL A 885 -2.23 -25.41 -1.19
CA VAL A 885 -1.86 -24.96 0.17
C VAL A 885 -2.93 -25.32 1.20
N THR A 886 -4.21 -25.27 0.79
CA THR A 886 -5.33 -25.78 1.59
C THR A 886 -5.24 -27.30 1.76
N ARG A 887 -4.89 -28.04 0.70
CA ARG A 887 -4.81 -29.51 0.71
C ARG A 887 -3.63 -30.07 1.49
N LEU A 888 -2.46 -29.43 1.39
CA LEU A 888 -1.19 -29.97 1.89
C LEU A 888 -0.74 -29.40 3.24
N PHE A 889 -0.96 -28.11 3.53
CA PHE A 889 -0.36 -27.40 4.67
C PHE A 889 -1.36 -26.90 5.72
N THR A 890 -2.66 -26.88 5.41
CA THR A 890 -3.63 -26.15 6.25
C THR A 890 -4.18 -27.03 7.38
N VAL A 891 -3.94 -26.59 8.61
CA VAL A 891 -4.42 -27.12 9.89
C VAL A 891 -5.74 -26.43 10.27
N PRO A 892 -6.90 -27.12 10.25
CA PRO A 892 -8.18 -26.60 10.74
C PRO A 892 -8.35 -26.84 12.25
N ASP A 893 -7.83 -25.94 13.09
CA ASP A 893 -7.86 -26.06 14.56
C ASP A 893 -9.18 -25.54 15.16
N ASN A 894 -10.04 -26.46 15.58
CA ASN A 894 -11.27 -26.22 16.34
C ASN A 894 -10.97 -26.21 17.84
N LYS A 895 -11.44 -25.18 18.55
CA LYS A 895 -11.19 -25.02 20.00
C LYS A 895 -12.46 -25.28 20.78
N ARG A 896 -12.38 -26.10 21.84
CA ARG A 896 -13.47 -26.37 22.79
C ARG A 896 -13.03 -26.08 24.21
N MET A 897 -13.87 -25.46 25.02
CA MET A 897 -13.60 -25.21 26.44
C MET A 897 -14.75 -25.74 27.29
N SER A 898 -14.44 -26.53 28.31
CA SER A 898 -15.42 -27.06 29.27
C SER A 898 -15.21 -26.42 30.63
N CYS A 899 -16.25 -25.78 31.16
CA CYS A 899 -16.15 -25.04 32.41
C CYS A 899 -16.32 -25.94 33.63
N GLY A 900 -15.22 -26.24 34.32
CA GLY A 900 -15.20 -27.05 35.54
C GLY A 900 -15.85 -26.41 36.78
N LYS A 901 -16.63 -25.32 36.64
CA LYS A 901 -17.48 -24.76 37.72
C LYS A 901 -18.96 -24.77 37.36
N CYS A 902 -19.34 -24.40 36.13
CA CYS A 902 -20.76 -24.39 35.70
C CYS A 902 -21.12 -25.47 34.66
N ARG A 903 -20.24 -26.44 34.39
CA ARG A 903 -20.38 -27.55 33.43
C ARG A 903 -20.63 -27.15 31.96
N ARG A 904 -20.75 -25.84 31.67
CA ARG A 904 -20.97 -25.30 30.32
C ARG A 904 -19.82 -25.63 29.39
N ILE A 905 -20.16 -26.11 28.19
CA ILE A 905 -19.23 -26.28 27.07
C ILE A 905 -19.37 -25.08 26.14
N THR A 906 -18.25 -24.55 25.68
CA THR A 906 -18.15 -23.53 24.62
C THR A 906 -17.32 -24.10 23.48
N ASN A 907 -17.92 -24.23 22.29
CA ASN A 907 -17.18 -24.46 21.05
C ASN A 907 -16.88 -23.09 20.43
N TYR A 908 -15.64 -22.91 19.97
CA TYR A 908 -15.20 -21.76 19.17
C TYR A 908 -15.20 -22.16 17.69
N PRO A 909 -15.30 -21.20 16.75
CA PRO A 909 -15.20 -21.50 15.32
C PRO A 909 -13.83 -22.12 14.96
N GLU A 910 -13.82 -22.87 13.87
CA GLU A 910 -12.61 -23.42 13.25
C GLU A 910 -11.65 -22.29 12.83
N GLN A 911 -10.36 -22.46 13.11
CA GLN A 911 -9.32 -21.53 12.67
C GLN A 911 -8.29 -22.25 11.81
N SER A 912 -8.27 -21.91 10.51
CA SER A 912 -7.27 -22.39 9.56
C SER A 912 -5.92 -21.71 9.80
N SER A 913 -4.85 -22.51 9.97
CA SER A 913 -3.46 -22.05 10.05
C SER A 913 -2.53 -22.96 9.23
N TYR A 914 -1.28 -22.56 8.98
CA TYR A 914 -0.29 -23.41 8.29
C TYR A 914 0.51 -24.34 9.22
N GLY A 915 0.18 -24.34 10.50
CA GLY A 915 0.98 -24.97 11.55
C GLY A 915 0.70 -24.40 12.93
N ILE A 916 1.60 -24.68 13.86
CA ILE A 916 1.56 -24.21 15.25
C ILE A 916 2.82 -23.39 15.58
N VAL A 917 2.69 -22.39 16.44
CA VAL A 917 3.80 -21.54 16.93
C VAL A 917 4.11 -21.93 18.38
N MET A 918 5.40 -22.02 18.73
CA MET A 918 5.87 -22.50 20.04
C MET A 918 7.09 -21.73 20.57
N PRO A 919 7.08 -21.28 21.84
CA PRO A 919 8.25 -20.69 22.49
C PRO A 919 9.35 -21.74 22.75
N ALA A 920 10.55 -21.50 22.19
CA ALA A 920 11.70 -22.39 22.24
C ALA A 920 12.30 -22.52 23.65
N ASP A 921 12.35 -21.42 24.40
CA ASP A 921 12.68 -21.35 25.83
C ASP A 921 11.80 -22.30 26.67
N THR A 922 10.50 -22.33 26.38
CA THR A 922 9.53 -23.08 27.17
C THR A 922 9.58 -24.56 26.80
N ILE A 923 9.88 -24.91 25.55
CA ILE A 923 10.18 -26.29 25.14
C ILE A 923 11.41 -26.81 25.92
N ARG A 924 12.52 -26.05 25.90
CA ARG A 924 13.75 -26.36 26.64
C ARG A 924 13.48 -26.52 28.14
N ALA A 925 12.84 -25.52 28.77
CA ALA A 925 12.53 -25.54 30.19
C ALA A 925 11.63 -26.73 30.60
N LEU A 926 10.61 -27.06 29.81
CA LEU A 926 9.75 -28.22 30.09
C LEU A 926 10.48 -29.55 29.88
N LYS A 927 11.38 -29.66 28.88
CA LYS A 927 12.21 -30.86 28.70
C LYS A 927 13.16 -31.05 29.88
N CYS A 928 13.87 -30.01 30.29
CA CYS A 928 14.80 -30.06 31.42
C CYS A 928 14.09 -30.31 32.77
N ALA A 929 12.86 -29.80 32.96
CA ALA A 929 12.09 -30.00 34.18
C ALA A 929 11.37 -31.35 34.29
N LEU A 930 11.06 -32.02 33.16
CA LEU A 930 10.23 -33.23 33.11
C LEU A 930 10.94 -34.46 32.51
N GLY A 931 12.16 -34.32 32.00
CA GLY A 931 13.03 -35.42 31.56
C GLY A 931 12.48 -36.23 30.39
N ASP A 932 11.91 -37.39 30.68
CA ASP A 932 11.45 -38.39 29.71
C ASP A 932 10.16 -38.02 28.96
N ILE A 933 9.62 -36.81 29.18
CA ILE A 933 8.49 -36.28 28.40
C ILE A 933 8.85 -36.21 26.90
N LYS A 934 7.95 -36.67 26.03
CA LYS A 934 8.11 -36.55 24.57
C LYS A 934 7.84 -35.11 24.12
N PHE A 935 8.46 -34.70 23.02
CA PHE A 935 8.27 -33.38 22.42
C PHE A 935 6.79 -33.09 22.15
N VAL A 936 6.03 -34.06 21.60
CA VAL A 936 4.60 -33.89 21.34
C VAL A 936 3.74 -33.71 22.60
N ASP A 937 4.18 -34.24 23.75
CA ASP A 937 3.52 -34.00 25.03
C ASP A 937 3.88 -32.61 25.59
N ILE A 938 5.11 -32.13 25.38
CA ILE A 938 5.50 -30.73 25.66
C ILE A 938 4.61 -29.77 24.87
N LEU A 939 4.45 -30.01 23.55
CA LEU A 939 3.55 -29.22 22.70
C LEU A 939 2.11 -29.20 23.24
N LYS A 940 1.61 -30.35 23.74
CA LYS A 940 0.28 -30.45 24.38
C LYS A 940 0.20 -29.66 25.70
N VAL A 941 1.25 -29.70 26.53
CA VAL A 941 1.34 -28.94 27.78
C VAL A 941 1.35 -27.44 27.52
N ILE A 942 2.14 -26.96 26.55
CA ILE A 942 2.19 -25.54 26.16
C ILE A 942 0.82 -25.06 25.67
N ARG A 943 0.17 -25.79 24.75
CA ARG A 943 -1.19 -25.46 24.27
C ARG A 943 -2.20 -25.43 25.42
N LYS A 944 -2.11 -26.33 26.40
CA LYS A 944 -2.92 -26.31 27.62
C LYS A 944 -2.56 -25.21 28.64
N GLY A 945 -1.43 -24.53 28.50
CA GLY A 945 -1.10 -23.34 29.30
C GLY A 945 -2.12 -22.20 29.12
N TYR A 946 -2.69 -22.08 27.92
CA TYR A 946 -3.63 -21.01 27.55
C TYR A 946 -5.03 -21.22 28.14
N LYS A 947 -5.26 -20.66 29.33
CA LYS A 947 -6.54 -20.76 30.05
C LYS A 947 -7.50 -19.61 29.70
N MET A 948 -8.54 -19.92 28.91
CA MET A 948 -9.62 -18.99 28.57
C MET A 948 -10.64 -18.83 29.71
N LEU A 949 -11.29 -17.67 29.76
CA LEU A 949 -12.37 -17.38 30.70
C LEU A 949 -13.70 -18.01 30.23
N CYS A 950 -14.43 -18.62 31.16
CA CYS A 950 -15.84 -18.95 30.96
C CYS A 950 -16.66 -17.66 30.97
N ASP A 951 -16.76 -17.03 29.79
CA ASP A 951 -17.33 -15.70 29.57
C ASP A 951 -18.67 -15.49 30.29
N SER A 952 -18.73 -14.48 31.14
CA SER A 952 -19.95 -14.13 31.88
C SER A 952 -21.03 -13.49 31.01
N LYS A 953 -20.70 -12.89 29.86
CA LYS A 953 -21.67 -12.21 28.99
C LYS A 953 -22.61 -13.18 28.30
N THR A 954 -22.11 -14.34 27.88
CA THR A 954 -22.92 -15.45 27.35
C THR A 954 -23.65 -16.24 28.45
N GLY A 955 -23.44 -15.93 29.74
CA GLY A 955 -23.99 -16.67 30.88
C GLY A 955 -23.05 -17.74 31.46
N GLY A 956 -21.73 -17.55 31.33
CA GLY A 956 -20.70 -18.31 32.04
C GLY A 956 -20.40 -17.76 33.44
N CYS A 957 -19.49 -18.41 34.16
CA CYS A 957 -19.24 -18.12 35.58
C CYS A 957 -17.90 -17.42 35.88
N GLY A 958 -17.23 -16.86 34.87
CA GLY A 958 -15.97 -16.11 34.99
C GLY A 958 -14.72 -16.93 35.35
N LYS A 959 -14.82 -18.25 35.58
CA LYS A 959 -13.67 -19.12 35.90
C LYS A 959 -12.78 -19.29 34.66
N ARG A 960 -11.45 -19.23 34.85
CA ARG A 960 -10.47 -19.67 33.83
C ARG A 960 -10.46 -21.21 33.74
N ASN A 961 -10.58 -21.76 32.54
CA ASN A 961 -10.54 -23.20 32.27
C ASN A 961 -9.58 -23.50 31.11
N TYR A 962 -9.22 -24.77 30.97
CA TYR A 962 -8.39 -25.26 29.87
C TYR A 962 -9.14 -25.23 28.53
N VAL A 963 -8.41 -25.04 27.44
CA VAL A 963 -8.90 -25.20 26.07
C VAL A 963 -8.40 -26.55 25.55
N HIS A 964 -9.30 -27.26 24.89
CA HIS A 964 -9.09 -28.52 24.20
C HIS A 964 -9.02 -28.20 22.70
N HIS A 965 -8.06 -28.81 22.01
CA HIS A 965 -7.85 -28.62 20.58
C HIS A 965 -8.28 -29.87 19.81
N ILE A 966 -8.98 -29.64 18.71
CA ILE A 966 -9.67 -30.64 17.88
C ILE A 966 -9.34 -30.28 16.44
N ILE A 967 -8.99 -31.24 15.60
CA ILE A 967 -8.76 -30.99 14.17
C ILE A 967 -9.87 -31.67 13.37
N SER A 968 -10.29 -31.09 12.24
CA SER A 968 -11.29 -31.70 11.35
C SER A 968 -10.68 -32.49 10.20
N ARG A 969 -9.40 -32.23 9.86
CA ARG A 969 -8.59 -32.94 8.85
C ARG A 969 -7.11 -32.74 9.16
N CYS A 970 -6.32 -33.81 9.14
CA CYS A 970 -4.86 -33.72 9.20
C CYS A 970 -4.28 -33.31 7.84
N PRO A 971 -3.40 -32.27 7.76
CA PRO A 971 -2.70 -31.93 6.52
C PRO A 971 -1.50 -32.87 6.31
N PRO A 972 -1.21 -33.34 5.08
CA PRO A 972 -0.02 -34.14 4.77
C PRO A 972 1.31 -33.54 5.24
N ILE A 973 1.40 -32.21 5.30
CA ILE A 973 2.55 -31.45 5.80
C ILE A 973 2.13 -30.65 7.03
N PHE A 974 2.84 -30.84 8.14
CA PHE A 974 2.58 -30.16 9.41
C PHE A 974 3.77 -29.29 9.81
N THR A 975 3.54 -27.97 9.87
CA THR A 975 4.58 -26.99 10.21
C THR A 975 4.59 -26.68 11.71
N ILE A 976 5.78 -26.59 12.31
CA ILE A 976 5.99 -26.03 13.64
C ILE A 976 6.95 -24.84 13.52
N VAL A 977 6.54 -23.67 14.01
CA VAL A 977 7.38 -22.47 14.12
C VAL A 977 7.89 -22.37 15.55
N LEU A 978 9.19 -22.11 15.72
CA LEU A 978 9.85 -21.92 17.00
C LEU A 978 10.19 -20.44 17.21
N GLU A 979 9.62 -19.82 18.24
CA GLU A 979 9.94 -18.45 18.65
C GLU A 979 11.14 -18.44 19.59
N TRP A 980 12.17 -17.65 19.26
CA TRP A 980 13.43 -17.57 20.01
C TRP A 980 13.63 -16.20 20.65
N GLU A 981 14.26 -16.19 21.83
CA GLU A 981 14.89 -14.98 22.35
C GLU A 981 16.09 -14.59 21.48
N LYS A 982 16.31 -13.28 21.31
CA LYS A 982 17.27 -12.75 20.33
C LYS A 982 18.74 -13.09 20.64
N SER A 983 19.04 -13.50 21.87
CA SER A 983 20.40 -13.70 22.42
C SER A 983 20.64 -15.10 23.01
N ALA A 984 19.97 -16.15 22.47
CA ALA A 984 20.17 -17.53 22.92
C ALA A 984 21.62 -18.01 22.73
N THR A 985 22.15 -18.75 23.72
CA THR A 985 23.52 -19.29 23.72
C THR A 985 23.64 -20.65 23.01
N GLU A 986 24.86 -21.06 22.68
CA GLU A 986 25.19 -22.38 22.08
C GLU A 986 24.59 -23.57 22.87
N ASN A 987 24.70 -23.54 24.21
CA ASN A 987 24.11 -24.56 25.08
C ASN A 987 22.58 -24.56 24.98
N GLU A 988 21.95 -23.39 25.05
CA GLU A 988 20.49 -23.27 24.95
C GLU A 988 19.95 -23.69 23.58
N ILE A 989 20.70 -23.43 22.51
CA ILE A 989 20.37 -23.93 21.18
C ILE A 989 20.45 -25.45 21.17
N SER A 990 21.56 -26.02 21.64
CA SER A 990 21.77 -27.48 21.72
C SER A 990 20.68 -28.19 22.54
N GLU A 991 20.40 -27.70 23.76
CA GLU A 991 19.35 -28.24 24.63
C GLU A 991 17.95 -28.14 23.99
N THR A 992 17.67 -27.07 23.24
CA THR A 992 16.39 -26.92 22.55
C THR A 992 16.27 -27.91 21.40
N VAL A 993 17.29 -28.08 20.56
CA VAL A 993 17.25 -29.05 19.44
C VAL A 993 17.22 -30.48 19.96
N GLN A 994 17.89 -30.77 21.09
CA GLN A 994 17.79 -32.05 21.81
C GLN A 994 16.39 -32.31 22.42
N ALA A 995 15.59 -31.27 22.64
CA ALA A 995 14.21 -31.37 23.11
C ALA A 995 13.18 -31.64 21.99
N LEU A 996 13.59 -31.58 20.72
CA LEU A 996 12.75 -31.89 19.56
C LEU A 996 12.83 -33.40 19.24
N ASP A 997 11.66 -34.03 19.08
CA ASP A 997 11.57 -35.40 18.53
C ASP A 997 11.49 -35.31 16.99
N TRP A 998 12.25 -36.18 16.30
CA TRP A 998 12.16 -36.39 14.85
C TRP A 998 10.76 -36.90 14.45
N GLU A 999 10.23 -37.85 15.22
CA GLU A 999 8.94 -38.50 14.95
C GLU A 999 7.93 -38.14 16.04
N ILE A 1000 6.81 -37.53 15.63
CA ILE A 1000 5.73 -37.07 16.50
C ILE A 1000 4.41 -37.74 16.14
N ASP A 1001 3.67 -38.18 17.16
CA ASP A 1001 2.32 -38.72 17.02
C ASP A 1001 1.31 -37.59 17.23
N ILE A 1002 0.78 -37.01 16.14
CA ILE A 1002 -0.09 -35.83 16.20
C ILE A 1002 -1.46 -36.18 16.83
N SER A 1003 -1.84 -37.47 16.88
CA SER A 1003 -3.03 -37.92 17.63
C SER A 1003 -2.90 -37.68 19.14
N ARG A 1004 -1.67 -37.51 19.66
CA ARG A 1004 -1.43 -37.06 21.04
C ARG A 1004 -1.59 -35.56 21.21
N LEU A 1005 -1.40 -34.74 20.18
CA LEU A 1005 -1.41 -33.28 20.30
C LEU A 1005 -2.85 -32.72 20.42
N TYR A 1006 -3.75 -33.27 19.60
CA TYR A 1006 -5.18 -32.97 19.62
C TYR A 1006 -5.93 -34.00 20.50
N GLU A 1007 -7.21 -33.78 20.78
CA GLU A 1007 -7.99 -34.69 21.67
C GLU A 1007 -9.20 -35.35 21.00
N GLU A 1008 -9.66 -34.83 19.87
CA GLU A 1008 -10.73 -35.39 19.04
C GLU A 1008 -10.39 -35.14 17.55
N GLY A 1009 -10.89 -36.00 16.66
CA GLY A 1009 -10.82 -35.82 15.21
C GLY A 1009 -9.61 -36.42 14.48
N ILE A 1010 -8.74 -37.18 15.18
CA ILE A 1010 -7.59 -37.89 14.60
C ILE A 1010 -7.68 -39.39 14.94
N GLU A 1011 -7.21 -40.26 14.05
CA GLU A 1011 -7.03 -41.68 14.35
C GLU A 1011 -5.82 -41.89 15.30
N PRO A 1012 -5.88 -42.82 16.28
CA PRO A 1012 -4.75 -43.04 17.19
C PRO A 1012 -3.48 -43.49 16.46
N ASN A 1013 -2.33 -42.96 16.88
CA ASN A 1013 -0.99 -43.20 16.32
C ASN A 1013 -0.76 -42.61 14.90
N THR A 1014 -1.42 -41.50 14.54
CA THR A 1014 -1.08 -40.76 13.31
C THR A 1014 0.30 -40.10 13.44
N ASN A 1015 1.33 -40.80 12.95
CA ASN A 1015 2.72 -40.40 13.03
C ASN A 1015 3.12 -39.43 11.91
N TYR A 1016 4.03 -38.52 12.25
CA TYR A 1016 4.62 -37.52 11.38
C TYR A 1016 6.13 -37.47 11.61
N ARG A 1017 6.90 -37.33 10.54
CA ARG A 1017 8.36 -37.40 10.53
C ARG A 1017 8.96 -36.09 10.01
N LEU A 1018 9.91 -35.52 10.75
CA LEU A 1018 10.63 -34.32 10.32
C LEU A 1018 11.43 -34.61 9.02
N VAL A 1019 11.25 -33.77 8.00
CA VAL A 1019 11.88 -33.91 6.67
C VAL A 1019 12.76 -32.72 6.27
N SER A 1020 12.49 -31.52 6.81
CA SER A 1020 13.35 -30.35 6.64
C SER A 1020 13.11 -29.31 7.74
N MET A 1021 14.08 -28.41 7.92
CA MET A 1021 13.95 -27.25 8.80
C MET A 1021 14.73 -26.04 8.25
N VAL A 1022 14.27 -24.85 8.61
CA VAL A 1022 14.95 -23.57 8.35
C VAL A 1022 15.50 -23.06 9.69
N GLY A 1023 16.75 -22.62 9.69
CA GLY A 1023 17.41 -22.05 10.87
C GLY A 1023 18.14 -20.74 10.60
N CYS A 1024 18.25 -19.93 11.64
CA CYS A 1024 18.80 -18.57 11.61
C CYS A 1024 20.08 -18.50 12.47
N SER A 1025 21.20 -18.10 11.84
CA SER A 1025 22.47 -17.81 12.51
C SER A 1025 22.66 -16.29 12.69
N GLU A 1026 23.82 -15.86 13.20
CA GLU A 1026 24.18 -14.43 13.32
C GLU A 1026 24.45 -13.76 11.95
N VAL A 1027 24.65 -14.53 10.86
CA VAL A 1027 25.13 -14.01 9.56
C VAL A 1027 24.18 -14.33 8.40
N GLU A 1028 23.80 -15.61 8.21
CA GLU A 1028 22.87 -16.05 7.17
C GLU A 1028 21.83 -17.06 7.73
N HIS A 1029 20.78 -17.31 6.94
CA HIS A 1029 19.87 -18.42 7.18
C HIS A 1029 20.42 -19.70 6.55
N ILE A 1030 20.00 -20.85 7.08
CA ILE A 1030 20.44 -22.20 6.69
C ILE A 1030 19.20 -23.10 6.52
N CYS A 1031 19.25 -24.03 5.58
CA CYS A 1031 18.30 -25.14 5.48
C CYS A 1031 18.98 -26.47 5.83
N LEU A 1032 18.41 -27.21 6.78
CA LEU A 1032 18.75 -28.61 7.02
C LEU A 1032 17.66 -29.50 6.44
N ALA A 1033 18.03 -30.45 5.59
CA ALA A 1033 17.15 -31.37 4.89
C ALA A 1033 17.48 -32.81 5.23
N TYR A 1034 16.49 -33.70 5.26
CA TYR A 1034 16.73 -35.15 5.36
C TYR A 1034 16.69 -35.77 3.96
N GLU A 1035 17.82 -36.32 3.53
CA GLU A 1035 18.02 -36.91 2.20
C GLU A 1035 18.74 -38.25 2.32
N LYS A 1036 18.36 -39.25 1.50
CA LYS A 1036 19.16 -40.48 1.29
C LYS A 1036 19.54 -41.22 2.61
N ASN A 1037 18.72 -41.07 3.64
CA ASN A 1037 18.86 -41.55 5.03
C ASN A 1037 19.78 -40.74 5.99
N GLN A 1038 20.30 -39.57 5.58
CA GLN A 1038 21.13 -38.68 6.40
C GLN A 1038 20.65 -37.22 6.37
N TRP A 1039 21.06 -36.43 7.35
CA TRP A 1039 20.82 -34.98 7.37
C TRP A 1039 21.89 -34.23 6.58
N VAL A 1040 21.48 -33.25 5.78
CA VAL A 1040 22.38 -32.44 4.94
C VAL A 1040 22.06 -30.95 5.08
N ASN A 1041 23.09 -30.11 4.97
CA ASN A 1041 23.02 -28.65 5.01
C ASN A 1041 23.02 -28.07 3.59
N LEU A 1042 21.86 -27.57 3.14
CA LEU A 1042 21.71 -26.95 1.83
C LEU A 1042 22.23 -25.51 1.89
N ARG A 1043 23.27 -25.20 1.12
CA ARG A 1043 23.94 -23.89 1.10
C ARG A 1043 23.35 -22.97 0.02
N ARG A 1044 23.70 -21.68 0.05
CA ARG A 1044 23.32 -20.66 -0.93
C ARG A 1044 23.52 -21.10 -2.39
N GLU A 1045 24.72 -21.55 -2.72
CA GLU A 1045 25.17 -21.74 -4.10
C GLU A 1045 24.85 -23.11 -4.69
N CYS A 1046 24.53 -24.11 -3.86
CA CYS A 1046 24.42 -25.50 -4.28
C CYS A 1046 23.18 -26.21 -3.68
N LEU A 1047 22.53 -27.06 -4.47
CA LEU A 1047 21.46 -27.95 -4.03
C LEU A 1047 21.97 -29.32 -3.53
N ALA A 1048 23.26 -29.64 -3.72
CA ALA A 1048 23.87 -30.78 -3.04
C ALA A 1048 24.32 -30.34 -1.64
N GLY A 1049 23.67 -30.88 -0.60
CA GLY A 1049 23.95 -30.49 0.78
C GLY A 1049 25.29 -30.99 1.32
N GLU A 1050 25.90 -30.19 2.20
CA GLU A 1050 27.03 -30.58 3.06
C GLU A 1050 26.53 -31.62 4.07
N ASP A 1051 27.15 -32.80 4.14
CA ASP A 1051 26.70 -33.87 5.03
C ASP A 1051 26.83 -33.49 6.52
N VAL A 1052 25.74 -33.67 7.27
CA VAL A 1052 25.67 -33.51 8.72
C VAL A 1052 25.55 -34.89 9.39
N GLY A 1053 24.96 -35.90 8.74
CA GLY A 1053 24.86 -37.27 9.26
C GLY A 1053 23.60 -37.53 10.09
N ASP A 1054 23.76 -37.90 11.36
CA ASP A 1054 22.65 -38.30 12.25
C ASP A 1054 22.04 -37.14 13.06
N TRP A 1055 20.96 -37.41 13.80
CA TRP A 1055 20.30 -36.40 14.63
C TRP A 1055 21.18 -35.84 15.76
N LYS A 1056 22.17 -36.59 16.26
CA LYS A 1056 23.11 -36.10 17.29
C LYS A 1056 24.09 -35.11 16.68
N ASN A 1057 24.53 -35.35 15.44
CA ASN A 1057 25.28 -34.36 14.68
C ASN A 1057 24.45 -33.12 14.35
N VAL A 1058 23.14 -33.24 14.07
CA VAL A 1058 22.26 -32.07 13.89
C VAL A 1058 22.19 -31.20 15.16
N VAL A 1059 21.95 -31.80 16.33
CA VAL A 1059 21.99 -31.08 17.62
C VAL A 1059 23.31 -30.34 17.80
N ARG A 1060 24.43 -31.04 17.57
CA ARG A 1060 25.79 -30.49 17.70
C ARG A 1060 26.10 -29.38 16.68
N PHE A 1061 25.70 -29.56 15.43
CA PHE A 1061 25.84 -28.56 14.35
C PHE A 1061 25.08 -27.28 14.68
N CYS A 1062 23.85 -27.39 15.19
CA CYS A 1062 23.07 -26.24 15.63
C CYS A 1062 23.73 -25.49 16.80
N GLY A 1063 24.31 -26.21 17.77
CA GLY A 1063 25.14 -25.63 18.84
C GLY A 1063 26.39 -24.92 18.29
N GLU A 1064 27.32 -25.70 17.73
CA GLU A 1064 28.66 -25.25 17.28
C GLU A 1064 28.59 -24.08 16.28
N ARG A 1065 27.56 -24.03 15.41
CA ARG A 1065 27.35 -22.95 14.42
C ARG A 1065 26.29 -21.91 14.84
N LYS A 1066 25.81 -21.93 16.09
CA LYS A 1066 24.73 -21.08 16.64
C LYS A 1066 23.47 -20.99 15.76
N VAL A 1067 23.10 -22.08 15.09
CA VAL A 1067 21.93 -22.12 14.20
C VAL A 1067 20.68 -22.42 15.01
N ARG A 1068 19.81 -21.43 15.20
CA ARG A 1068 18.49 -21.58 15.83
C ARG A 1068 17.49 -22.10 14.80
N PRO A 1069 16.92 -23.32 14.90
CA PRO A 1069 15.85 -23.74 14.00
C PRO A 1069 14.59 -22.90 14.27
N GLU A 1070 14.11 -22.15 13.29
CA GLU A 1070 12.92 -21.30 13.40
C GLU A 1070 11.67 -21.99 12.84
N ILE A 1071 11.84 -22.92 11.88
CA ILE A 1071 10.72 -23.61 11.21
C ILE A 1071 11.07 -25.08 11.02
N LEU A 1072 10.14 -25.95 11.38
CA LEU A 1072 10.21 -27.40 11.25
C LEU A 1072 9.09 -27.88 10.32
N PHE A 1073 9.41 -28.62 9.26
CA PHE A 1073 8.44 -29.27 8.38
C PHE A 1073 8.41 -30.78 8.65
N TYR A 1074 7.26 -31.26 9.12
CA TYR A 1074 6.97 -32.68 9.28
C TYR A 1074 6.06 -33.17 8.16
N GLU A 1075 6.34 -34.36 7.64
CA GLU A 1075 5.52 -35.07 6.65
C GLU A 1075 4.80 -36.25 7.32
N ALA A 1076 3.57 -36.58 6.90
CA ALA A 1076 2.88 -37.78 7.38
C ALA A 1076 3.66 -39.06 7.00
N ALA A 1077 3.79 -40.00 7.95
CA ALA A 1077 4.70 -41.15 7.86
C ALA A 1077 4.03 -42.45 7.38
#